data_AF-A0A328WLI2-F1
#
_entry.id   AF-A0A328WLI2-F1
#
_cell.length_a   1.000
_cell.length_b   1.000
_cell.length_c   1.000
_cell.angle_alpha   90.00
_cell.angle_beta   90.00
_cell.angle_gamma   90.00
#
_symmetry.space_group_name_H-M   'P 1'
#
loop_
_entity.id
_entity.type
_entity.pdbx_description
1 polymer ?
#
loop_
_entity_poly.entity_id
_entity_poly.type
_entity_poly.pdbx_seq_one_letter_code
_entity_poly.pdbx_strand_id
1 'polypeptide(L)'
;MKKFLYLLLFLSGVATAQIGINNPTPYNVCESIPNSNVALFYLPFKNTEIFGTLNPNNYIIEYYSDSELTIQISTPYSSSSTTIYIKVIDNLDPTVFQITSLDLIVRTKPDVSLNVTQPTCNTESSVFFSGLPAGNWYLRINGSNSLQSYNTPTHTISNIPPGNYTYQILTPPNCFSEIYSVAISAPTGVPVLSSPPELRGYENPFDGIMTFDLTSQENNIIGSQTDLELTYYTNILDAQNNSNQILNPTAYQNLSNPQTIWTRVQNTNTNCYQIIDFKIRVFDSSTIVYIPDSNFKSRLLSASPSNQIAFTFLGGFGGYGTIDINSDGEIQISEALNVIALNLNSSSPDSQKISSLIGIEAFTNVSNLNCSSNLLTTLNITPLINNFLRVLDCSFNNLEDFDFNSLGQNIDILKCSGNNLSSLNINNLVNLYELHCSYNQLTELDISPFHLKTLNCSNNQITSLNFGYPEEMINLNISQNQITSLDLASFSSNLIHLRCDNNLIPDLDFSNVNPLYLSCGPLSTPIQIENCTNLRTLSLFDTEQEIINFSSLTNLTSVLFWNTNMNTIDLSSATNLTDFQVYNAQNLTYINLKCGRTWYGAVGNSYSYPIKISSCPNLTFICSDEVNISKINEVIAYYSANSQMVNINSYCSFIPGGDYNIISGNVHFDSNDNGCDENDISIPFFRLAVDVDAVTTNSSVFTNNNGVYNLYTATEGQYALIPVLENPSYFTVSPEPGIAIIEEIDNSTATLDFCITANGIHPDLEIIIAPVTPARPGFEAEYLLVYKNKGNQILSQQYGVNFFYNQNLMQLVSTSVAPSSQGPGGMQWDYVNLLPFESRSIVVTMAINPPTDPENPVNIDDELTFTAVILPQSGDEIVQDNTFVLNQTVVGSYDPNDINCLQGDIVPPSEIGNFLHYLVRFENTGTAPAENVVVKVEIDPNQFDSNSLQLLSTSHGAYARMSGNKLEFIFENIQLESGGHGNILLKMKTNQTLQVGDYVEKKANIYFDYNFPIETNEAETLFEALSVVNPILDNLIFIYPNPVKDVVNITIKDNSTIKTIELYDVQGRLLQTKLVNSVTSELNLAERANGMYFIKINTDKGSKVEKLIKE
;
A
#
# COMPACT_ATOMS: atom_id res chain seq x y z
N MET A 1 -29.85 95.61 51.23
CA MET A 1 -30.34 96.86 51.88
C MET A 1 -29.31 97.95 51.55
N LYS A 2 -29.79 99.15 51.18
CA LYS A 2 -29.17 100.24 50.38
C LYS A 2 -27.83 100.85 50.84
N LYS A 3 -27.07 101.36 49.85
CA LYS A 3 -26.22 102.61 49.72
C LYS A 3 -24.91 102.28 48.97
N PHE A 4 -24.34 102.99 47.98
CA PHE A 4 -24.38 104.33 47.33
C PHE A 4 -23.58 104.14 46.00
N LEU A 5 -23.98 104.42 44.75
CA LEU A 5 -24.29 105.68 44.02
C LEU A 5 -23.24 106.81 44.14
N TYR A 6 -22.62 107.17 43.00
CA TYR A 6 -22.48 108.52 42.37
C TYR A 6 -21.10 108.66 41.65
N LEU A 7 -20.90 109.23 40.45
CA LEU A 7 -21.71 109.72 39.31
C LEU A 7 -20.77 110.46 38.30
N LEU A 8 -21.03 110.33 36.98
CA LEU A 8 -20.76 111.24 35.83
C LEU A 8 -19.29 111.49 35.35
N LEU A 9 -18.84 111.07 34.13
CA LEU A 9 -19.10 111.50 32.71
C LEU A 9 -18.73 112.97 32.42
N PHE A 10 -18.06 113.43 31.34
CA PHE A 10 -17.33 112.93 30.13
C PHE A 10 -16.80 114.22 29.41
N LEU A 11 -15.70 114.19 28.62
CA LEU A 11 -15.61 114.82 27.27
C LEU A 11 -14.25 114.60 26.53
N SER A 12 -14.37 114.03 25.32
CA SER A 12 -13.55 114.12 24.08
C SER A 12 -12.06 113.74 24.05
N GLY A 13 -11.77 112.52 23.57
CA GLY A 13 -10.50 112.10 22.97
C GLY A 13 -10.76 111.40 21.63
N VAL A 14 -9.94 111.67 20.61
CA VAL A 14 -9.92 110.90 19.36
C VAL A 14 -9.39 109.51 19.71
N ALA A 15 -10.29 108.54 19.86
CA ALA A 15 -9.91 107.16 20.07
C ALA A 15 -9.53 106.56 18.71
N THR A 16 -8.24 106.31 18.49
CA THR A 16 -7.82 105.27 17.55
C THR A 16 -8.54 103.98 17.98
N ALA A 17 -9.19 103.29 17.04
CA ALA A 17 -9.90 102.06 17.34
C ALA A 17 -8.88 101.02 17.80
N GLN A 18 -8.74 100.85 19.12
CA GLN A 18 -7.92 99.81 19.71
C GLN A 18 -8.54 98.45 19.36
N ILE A 19 -7.72 97.49 18.91
CA ILE A 19 -8.18 96.13 18.66
C ILE A 19 -8.58 95.52 20.02
N GLY A 20 -9.87 95.28 20.25
CA GLY A 20 -10.38 94.76 21.53
C GLY A 20 -9.99 93.31 21.83
N ILE A 21 -8.69 93.04 22.01
CA ILE A 21 -8.16 91.73 22.42
C ILE A 21 -8.28 91.56 23.93
N ASN A 22 -8.45 90.31 24.36
CA ASN A 22 -8.46 89.95 25.77
C ASN A 22 -7.04 89.67 26.28
N ASN A 23 -6.85 89.82 27.59
CA ASN A 23 -5.66 89.28 28.25
C ASN A 23 -5.85 87.78 28.48
N PRO A 24 -5.01 86.92 27.89
CA PRO A 24 -5.13 85.49 28.11
C PRO A 24 -4.72 85.13 29.53
N THR A 25 -5.41 84.15 30.10
CA THR A 25 -4.99 83.50 31.35
C THR A 25 -3.63 82.80 31.16
N PRO A 26 -2.81 82.69 32.23
CA PRO A 26 -1.53 82.03 32.15
C PRO A 26 -1.61 80.63 31.52
N TYR A 27 -0.69 80.32 30.61
CA TYR A 27 -0.61 79.01 29.98
C TYR A 27 0.29 78.10 30.81
N ASN A 28 -0.32 77.15 31.51
CA ASN A 28 0.38 76.21 32.38
C ASN A 28 0.68 74.92 31.61
N VAL A 29 1.94 74.51 31.53
CA VAL A 29 2.37 73.25 30.91
C VAL A 29 3.36 72.56 31.85
N CYS A 30 3.28 71.23 31.96
CA CYS A 30 4.23 70.47 32.75
C CYS A 30 5.61 70.44 32.10
N GLU A 31 6.66 70.44 32.91
CA GLU A 31 8.02 70.27 32.41
C GLU A 31 8.17 68.98 31.60
N SER A 32 9.01 69.03 30.57
CA SER A 32 9.16 67.93 29.62
C SER A 32 9.73 66.68 30.31
N ILE A 33 10.66 66.86 31.26
CA ILE A 33 11.33 65.82 32.05
C ILE A 33 11.28 66.28 33.53
N PRO A 34 11.10 65.38 34.52
CA PRO A 34 11.11 65.76 35.94
C PRO A 34 12.35 66.58 36.33
N ASN A 35 12.12 67.65 37.07
CA ASN A 35 13.10 68.64 37.54
C ASN A 35 13.85 69.45 36.45
N SER A 36 13.42 69.40 35.19
CA SER A 36 14.08 70.15 34.11
C SER A 36 13.75 71.65 34.10
N ASN A 37 12.65 72.07 34.74
CA ASN A 37 12.13 73.44 34.74
C ASN A 37 11.90 74.04 33.34
N VAL A 38 11.78 73.21 32.31
CA VAL A 38 11.53 73.62 30.92
C VAL A 38 10.34 72.85 30.37
N ALA A 39 9.40 73.55 29.74
CA ALA A 39 8.27 72.95 29.02
C ALA A 39 8.18 73.48 27.57
N LEU A 40 7.49 72.70 26.74
CA LEU A 40 7.24 73.05 25.34
C LEU A 40 5.82 73.62 25.21
N PHE A 41 5.71 74.93 24.94
CA PHE A 41 4.44 75.66 24.87
C PHE A 41 3.96 75.81 23.42
N TYR A 42 2.81 75.24 23.09
CA TYR A 42 2.16 75.50 21.80
C TYR A 42 1.26 76.74 21.91
N LEU A 43 1.82 77.90 21.60
CA LEU A 43 1.23 79.22 21.85
C LEU A 43 -0.14 79.45 21.20
N PRO A 44 -0.45 78.92 19.99
CA PRO A 44 -1.76 79.09 19.36
C PRO A 44 -2.95 78.58 20.15
N PHE A 45 -2.76 77.72 21.16
CA PHE A 45 -3.86 77.28 22.03
C PHE A 45 -4.53 78.43 22.79
N LYS A 46 -3.82 79.55 22.99
CA LYS A 46 -4.38 80.75 23.63
C LYS A 46 -5.02 81.73 22.66
N ASN A 47 -4.96 81.49 21.35
CA ASN A 47 -5.46 82.42 20.33
C ASN A 47 -6.94 82.72 20.48
N THR A 48 -7.76 81.70 20.72
CA THR A 48 -9.21 81.90 20.89
C THR A 48 -9.51 82.78 22.10
N GLU A 49 -8.74 82.64 23.18
CA GLU A 49 -8.90 83.48 24.38
C GLU A 49 -8.50 84.93 24.09
N ILE A 50 -7.37 85.13 23.40
CA ILE A 50 -6.84 86.45 23.01
C ILE A 50 -7.81 87.17 22.07
N PHE A 51 -8.32 86.49 21.05
CA PHE A 51 -9.26 87.07 20.09
C PHE A 51 -10.66 87.27 20.69
N GLY A 52 -11.07 86.45 21.66
CA GLY A 52 -12.40 86.52 22.24
C GLY A 52 -13.49 86.32 21.18
N THR A 53 -14.26 87.37 20.90
CA THR A 53 -15.31 87.36 19.86
C THR A 53 -14.84 87.91 18.51
N LEU A 54 -13.57 88.32 18.38
CA LEU A 54 -13.00 88.78 17.11
C LEU A 54 -12.85 87.63 16.11
N ASN A 55 -13.01 87.91 14.82
CA ASN A 55 -12.77 86.92 13.77
C ASN A 55 -11.25 86.79 13.52
N PRO A 56 -10.62 85.64 13.83
CA PRO A 56 -9.17 85.49 13.75
C PRO A 56 -8.59 85.68 12.34
N ASN A 57 -9.39 85.46 11.28
CA ASN A 57 -8.93 85.58 9.89
C ASN A 57 -8.61 87.03 9.47
N ASN A 58 -9.05 88.02 10.26
CA ASN A 58 -8.82 89.44 9.98
C ASN A 58 -7.57 89.99 10.68
N TYR A 59 -6.84 89.16 11.43
CA TYR A 59 -5.69 89.59 12.22
C TYR A 59 -4.50 88.63 12.06
N ILE A 60 -3.29 89.18 12.17
CA ILE A 60 -2.04 88.40 12.30
C ILE A 60 -1.60 88.46 13.76
N ILE A 61 -1.19 87.30 14.29
CA ILE A 61 -0.66 87.16 15.64
C ILE A 61 0.83 86.83 15.60
N GLU A 62 1.61 87.61 16.32
CA GLU A 62 3.06 87.43 16.47
C GLU A 62 3.41 87.35 17.95
N TYR A 63 4.37 86.49 18.29
CA TYR A 63 4.79 86.27 19.67
C TYR A 63 6.23 86.73 19.83
N TYR A 64 6.53 87.33 20.98
CA TYR A 64 7.82 87.90 21.29
C TYR A 64 8.23 87.53 22.71
N SER A 65 9.53 87.33 22.94
CA SER A 65 10.04 87.03 24.30
C SER A 65 10.27 88.28 25.16
N ASP A 66 10.18 89.48 24.58
CA ASP A 66 10.48 90.76 25.23
C ASP A 66 9.37 91.81 25.02
N SER A 67 9.23 92.72 25.97
CA SER A 67 8.17 93.75 25.97
C SER A 67 8.33 94.81 24.88
N GLU A 68 9.55 94.98 24.37
CA GLU A 68 9.88 95.93 23.29
C GLU A 68 9.60 95.35 21.89
N LEU A 69 9.15 94.08 21.82
CA LEU A 69 8.82 93.33 20.60
C LEU A 69 9.99 93.20 19.61
N THR A 70 11.20 92.99 20.12
CA THR A 70 12.43 92.91 19.31
C THR A 70 12.83 91.48 18.93
N ILE A 71 12.43 90.48 19.72
CA ILE A 71 12.78 89.07 19.53
C ILE A 71 11.50 88.25 19.31
N GLN A 72 11.17 88.00 18.04
CA GLN A 72 10.02 87.17 17.66
C GLN A 72 10.31 85.69 17.92
N ILE A 73 9.35 84.97 18.51
CA ILE A 73 9.43 83.54 18.84
C ILE A 73 8.42 82.73 18.05
N SER A 74 8.80 81.52 17.65
CA SER A 74 7.93 80.58 16.93
C SER A 74 7.31 79.56 17.87
N THR A 75 6.18 78.99 17.45
CA THR A 75 5.47 77.92 18.16
C THR A 75 5.80 76.56 17.54
N PRO A 76 6.00 75.49 18.35
CA PRO A 76 6.03 75.50 19.82
C PRO A 76 7.30 76.14 20.40
N TYR A 77 7.15 76.86 21.50
CA TYR A 77 8.23 77.58 22.17
C TYR A 77 8.68 76.84 23.44
N SER A 78 9.95 76.44 23.49
CA SER A 78 10.53 75.78 24.66
C SER A 78 11.11 76.81 25.62
N SER A 79 10.57 76.89 26.83
CA SER A 79 11.06 77.84 27.84
C SER A 79 10.81 77.36 29.27
N SER A 80 11.53 77.97 30.22
CA SER A 80 11.13 77.98 31.62
C SER A 80 9.98 78.96 31.84
N SER A 81 9.41 79.00 33.05
CA SER A 81 8.34 79.95 33.36
C SER A 81 8.77 81.39 33.05
N THR A 82 8.08 82.02 32.10
CA THR A 82 8.42 83.34 31.58
C THR A 82 7.19 84.04 31.04
N THR A 83 7.23 85.37 30.92
CA THR A 83 6.17 86.14 30.27
C THR A 83 6.60 86.40 28.83
N ILE A 84 5.75 86.05 27.88
CA ILE A 84 5.89 86.43 26.47
C ILE A 84 4.90 87.54 26.13
N TYR A 85 5.17 88.25 25.05
CA TYR A 85 4.35 89.35 24.57
C TYR A 85 3.75 88.97 23.22
N ILE A 86 2.46 89.23 23.06
CA ILE A 86 1.67 88.84 21.90
C ILE A 86 1.19 90.11 21.24
N LYS A 87 1.62 90.31 20.00
CA LYS A 87 1.20 91.41 19.17
C LYS A 87 0.12 90.91 18.21
N VAL A 88 -1.05 91.53 18.25
CA VAL A 88 -2.15 91.27 17.32
C VAL A 88 -2.28 92.48 16.40
N ILE A 89 -2.16 92.24 15.10
CA ILE A 89 -2.10 93.27 14.05
C ILE A 89 -3.32 93.10 13.15
N ASP A 90 -3.98 94.21 12.79
CA ASP A 90 -5.08 94.18 11.81
C ASP A 90 -4.55 93.95 10.39
N ASN A 91 -5.14 92.99 9.66
CA ASN A 91 -4.71 92.64 8.31
C ASN A 91 -4.97 93.74 7.28
N LEU A 92 -5.93 94.64 7.53
CA LEU A 92 -6.31 95.73 6.63
C LEU A 92 -5.53 97.03 6.90
N ASP A 93 -5.03 97.24 8.13
CA ASP A 93 -4.13 98.34 8.49
C ASP A 93 -3.05 97.88 9.48
N PRO A 94 -1.83 97.55 9.00
CA PRO A 94 -0.74 97.05 9.85
C PRO A 94 -0.22 98.05 10.90
N THR A 95 -0.61 99.33 10.82
CA THR A 95 -0.25 100.34 11.82
C THR A 95 -1.14 100.27 13.06
N VAL A 96 -2.28 99.60 12.98
CA VAL A 96 -3.19 99.34 14.10
C VAL A 96 -2.85 97.97 14.68
N PHE A 97 -2.30 97.97 15.89
CA PHE A 97 -2.00 96.75 16.65
C PHE A 97 -2.32 96.92 18.13
N GLN A 98 -2.57 95.81 18.80
CA GLN A 98 -2.63 95.76 20.25
C GLN A 98 -1.70 94.67 20.78
N ILE A 99 -1.10 94.93 21.94
CA ILE A 99 -0.21 94.00 22.62
C ILE A 99 -0.91 93.50 23.87
N THR A 100 -0.79 92.20 24.13
CA THR A 100 -1.06 91.60 25.43
C THR A 100 0.13 90.76 25.86
N SER A 101 0.17 90.32 27.10
CA SER A 101 1.19 89.42 27.62
C SER A 101 0.58 88.08 27.97
N LEU A 102 1.35 87.01 27.78
CA LEU A 102 1.00 85.66 28.19
C LEU A 102 2.09 85.11 29.11
N ASP A 103 1.71 84.81 30.34
CA ASP A 103 2.58 84.08 31.26
C ASP A 103 2.59 82.61 30.87
N LEU A 104 3.75 82.13 30.43
CA LEU A 104 4.06 80.72 30.28
C LEU A 104 4.53 80.21 31.63
N ILE A 105 3.81 79.25 32.20
CA ILE A 105 4.12 78.69 33.52
C ILE A 105 4.49 77.22 33.34
N VAL A 106 5.76 76.91 33.57
CA VAL A 106 6.23 75.54 33.71
C VAL A 106 5.87 75.04 35.10
N ARG A 107 5.13 73.93 35.13
CA ARG A 107 4.76 73.23 36.36
C ARG A 107 5.68 72.02 36.52
N THR A 108 6.27 71.86 37.70
CA THR A 108 7.16 70.74 37.99
C THR A 108 6.39 69.43 38.05
N LYS A 109 6.96 68.38 37.48
CA LYS A 109 6.46 67.01 37.61
C LYS A 109 6.91 66.45 38.97
N PRO A 110 6.06 65.70 39.69
CA PRO A 110 6.46 65.01 40.90
C PRO A 110 7.50 63.93 40.60
N ASP A 111 8.65 63.96 41.29
CA ASP A 111 9.65 62.89 41.31
C ASP A 111 9.42 62.03 42.56
N VAL A 112 8.84 60.84 42.39
CA VAL A 112 8.38 59.99 43.51
C VAL A 112 8.98 58.59 43.40
N SER A 113 9.64 58.14 44.46
CA SER A 113 10.07 56.75 44.64
C SER A 113 9.20 56.09 45.71
N LEU A 114 8.31 55.17 45.31
CA LEU A 114 7.42 54.47 46.23
C LEU A 114 8.02 53.16 46.72
N ASN A 115 7.83 52.87 48.00
CA ASN A 115 8.05 51.55 48.58
C ASN A 115 6.70 50.83 48.71
N VAL A 116 6.59 49.68 48.04
CA VAL A 116 5.38 48.85 48.04
C VAL A 116 5.62 47.59 48.83
N THR A 117 4.82 47.37 49.87
CA THR A 117 4.85 46.14 50.69
C THR A 117 3.81 45.16 50.16
N GLN A 118 4.26 43.95 49.80
CA GLN A 118 3.42 42.87 49.26
C GLN A 118 2.49 42.29 50.34
N PRO A 119 1.35 41.69 49.96
CA PRO A 119 0.40 41.12 50.93
C PRO A 119 1.00 39.94 51.70
N THR A 120 0.71 39.85 53.00
CA THR A 120 1.01 38.68 53.85
C THR A 120 -0.27 37.88 54.11
N CYS A 121 -0.11 36.61 54.49
CA CYS A 121 -1.14 35.57 54.45
C CYS A 121 -2.33 35.67 55.42
N ASN A 122 -2.64 36.86 55.90
CA ASN A 122 -3.65 37.10 56.91
C ASN A 122 -4.57 38.18 56.35
N THR A 123 -5.66 37.72 55.74
CA THR A 123 -6.87 38.48 55.37
C THR A 123 -6.71 39.60 54.34
N GLU A 124 -7.50 39.49 53.25
CA GLU A 124 -7.71 40.43 52.13
C GLU A 124 -6.44 40.99 51.48
N SER A 125 -6.20 40.65 50.21
CA SER A 125 -5.11 41.08 49.33
C SER A 125 -4.91 42.60 49.33
N SER A 126 -4.25 43.13 50.35
CA SER A 126 -4.06 44.55 50.59
C SER A 126 -2.59 44.92 50.41
N VAL A 127 -2.36 45.96 49.61
CA VAL A 127 -1.03 46.43 49.25
C VAL A 127 -0.79 47.78 49.92
N PHE A 128 0.31 47.88 50.67
CA PHE A 128 0.68 49.07 51.42
C PHE A 128 1.72 49.89 50.66
N PHE A 129 1.35 51.13 50.31
CA PHE A 129 2.22 52.11 49.66
C PHE A 129 2.79 53.09 50.69
N SER A 130 4.09 53.35 50.62
CA SER A 130 4.79 54.35 51.44
C SER A 130 5.76 55.19 50.58
N GLY A 131 6.03 56.43 51.01
CA GLY A 131 6.87 57.38 50.25
C GLY A 131 6.09 58.36 49.37
N LEU A 132 4.80 58.58 49.67
CA LEU A 132 3.93 59.47 48.90
C LEU A 132 4.15 60.95 49.26
N PRO A 133 3.91 61.90 48.33
CA PRO A 133 4.15 63.34 48.57
C PRO A 133 3.35 63.91 49.75
N ALA A 134 3.91 64.93 50.42
CA ALA A 134 3.17 65.69 51.43
C ALA A 134 2.17 66.66 50.77
N GLY A 135 0.92 66.67 51.23
CA GLY A 135 -0.15 67.51 50.68
C GLY A 135 -1.18 66.72 49.87
N ASN A 136 -2.14 67.41 49.22
CA ASN A 136 -3.17 66.75 48.43
C ASN A 136 -2.59 66.15 47.14
N TRP A 137 -2.75 64.85 46.94
CA TRP A 137 -2.34 64.15 45.71
C TRP A 137 -3.43 63.16 45.27
N TYR A 138 -3.39 62.77 43.99
CA TYR A 138 -4.30 61.76 43.43
C TYR A 138 -3.48 60.62 42.83
N LEU A 139 -3.90 59.38 43.06
CA LEU A 139 -3.29 58.19 42.50
C LEU A 139 -4.16 57.65 41.36
N ARG A 140 -3.53 57.45 40.21
CA ARG A 140 -4.13 56.80 39.04
C ARG A 140 -3.51 55.43 38.87
N ILE A 141 -4.33 54.37 38.83
CA ILE A 141 -3.87 52.99 38.58
C ILE A 141 -4.40 52.55 37.21
N ASN A 142 -3.53 51.96 36.38
CA ASN A 142 -3.83 51.40 35.06
C ASN A 142 -4.65 52.34 34.16
N GLY A 143 -4.40 53.65 34.23
CA GLY A 143 -5.11 54.62 33.41
C GLY A 143 -6.58 54.88 33.78
N SER A 144 -7.09 54.41 34.92
CA SER A 144 -8.46 54.72 35.36
C SER A 144 -8.71 56.24 35.49
N ASN A 145 -9.92 56.71 35.19
CA ASN A 145 -10.27 58.14 35.24
C ASN A 145 -10.78 58.62 36.61
N SER A 146 -10.86 57.74 37.60
CA SER A 146 -11.30 58.05 38.97
C SER A 146 -10.15 58.63 39.80
N LEU A 147 -10.16 59.94 40.02
CA LEU A 147 -9.17 60.63 40.85
C LEU A 147 -9.77 60.89 42.25
N GLN A 148 -9.33 60.12 43.26
CA GLN A 148 -9.61 60.42 44.67
C GLN A 148 -8.42 61.16 45.30
N SER A 149 -8.71 62.21 46.08
CA SER A 149 -7.69 63.02 46.75
C SER A 149 -7.26 62.38 48.07
N TYR A 150 -5.96 62.27 48.28
CA TYR A 150 -5.35 61.79 49.51
C TYR A 150 -4.37 62.84 50.04
N ASN A 151 -4.11 62.84 51.35
CA ASN A 151 -3.27 63.86 52.00
C ASN A 151 -2.23 63.28 52.97
N THR A 152 -2.02 61.96 52.95
CA THR A 152 -1.11 61.23 53.83
C THR A 152 0.06 60.65 53.03
N PRO A 153 1.25 60.50 53.64
CA PRO A 153 2.45 59.96 52.96
C PRO A 153 2.43 58.43 52.78
N THR A 154 1.31 57.78 53.13
CA THR A 154 1.10 56.32 53.07
C THR A 154 -0.35 56.02 52.68
N HIS A 155 -0.60 54.95 51.93
CA HIS A 155 -1.94 54.53 51.53
C HIS A 155 -2.03 53.01 51.38
N THR A 156 -3.19 52.41 51.69
CA THR A 156 -3.42 50.97 51.54
C THR A 156 -4.55 50.76 50.55
N ILE A 157 -4.36 49.84 49.61
CA ILE A 157 -5.42 49.44 48.68
C ILE A 157 -5.74 47.98 48.90
N SER A 158 -6.99 47.70 49.28
CA SER A 158 -7.51 46.35 49.50
C SER A 158 -8.09 45.76 48.21
N ASN A 159 -8.10 44.43 48.11
CA ASN A 159 -8.69 43.65 47.03
C ASN A 159 -8.09 43.92 45.64
N ILE A 160 -6.78 44.21 45.57
CA ILE A 160 -6.07 44.24 44.29
C ILE A 160 -5.62 42.81 43.92
N PRO A 161 -6.02 42.29 42.74
CA PRO A 161 -5.52 41.02 42.23
C PRO A 161 -4.00 41.02 41.99
N PRO A 162 -3.34 39.85 41.95
CA PRO A 162 -1.96 39.74 41.49
C PRO A 162 -1.84 40.20 40.03
N GLY A 163 -0.77 40.91 39.70
CA GLY A 163 -0.55 41.43 38.36
C GLY A 163 0.43 42.58 38.30
N ASN A 164 0.75 43.02 37.09
CA ASN A 164 1.55 44.22 36.86
C ASN A 164 0.63 45.42 36.72
N TYR A 165 0.81 46.39 37.62
CA TYR A 165 0.05 47.61 37.65
C TYR A 165 0.95 48.78 37.29
N THR A 166 0.39 49.73 36.54
CA THR A 166 1.01 51.03 36.31
C THR A 166 0.35 52.07 37.18
N TYR A 167 1.11 53.04 37.67
CA TYR A 167 0.56 54.14 38.44
C TYR A 167 1.19 55.48 38.10
N GLN A 168 0.40 56.54 38.31
CA GLN A 168 0.83 57.93 38.22
C GLN A 168 0.29 58.73 39.39
N ILE A 169 1.07 59.70 39.86
CA ILE A 169 0.68 60.60 40.94
C ILE A 169 0.46 62.00 40.37
N LEU A 170 -0.69 62.59 40.69
CA LEU A 170 -1.03 63.97 40.33
C LEU A 170 -0.92 64.86 41.57
N THR A 171 -0.11 65.92 41.50
CA THR A 171 -0.13 67.00 42.49
C THR A 171 -0.80 68.24 41.92
N PRO A 172 -1.73 68.90 42.63
CA PRO A 172 -2.28 70.18 42.21
C PRO A 172 -1.20 71.27 42.09
N PRO A 173 -1.24 72.15 41.08
CA PRO A 173 -2.19 72.20 39.98
C PRO A 173 -1.62 71.50 38.73
N ASN A 174 -1.93 70.21 38.58
CA ASN A 174 -2.09 69.46 37.33
C ASN A 174 -0.87 68.83 36.62
N CYS A 175 0.23 68.49 37.30
CA CYS A 175 1.27 67.64 36.69
C CYS A 175 1.26 66.21 37.23
N PHE A 176 1.13 65.26 36.31
CA PHE A 176 1.34 63.84 36.58
C PHE A 176 2.83 63.55 36.63
N SER A 177 3.23 62.65 37.53
CA SER A 177 4.53 61.99 37.49
C SER A 177 4.70 61.16 36.21
N GLU A 178 5.90 60.64 35.98
CA GLU A 178 6.09 59.55 35.02
C GLU A 178 5.26 58.32 35.40
N ILE A 179 5.04 57.43 34.43
CA ILE A 179 4.35 56.16 34.66
C ILE A 179 5.33 55.22 35.35
N TYR A 180 4.99 54.82 36.56
CA TYR A 180 5.73 53.80 37.29
C TYR A 180 5.01 52.46 37.18
N SER A 181 5.75 51.36 37.28
CA SER A 181 5.20 50.01 37.32
C SER A 181 5.46 49.35 38.67
N VAL A 182 4.50 48.58 39.14
CA VAL A 182 4.63 47.72 40.32
C VAL A 182 4.05 46.34 40.02
N ALA A 183 4.82 45.31 40.31
CA ALA A 183 4.34 43.93 40.30
C ALA A 183 3.73 43.62 41.68
N ILE A 184 2.46 43.23 41.70
CA ILE A 184 1.79 42.69 42.88
C ILE A 184 1.78 41.18 42.73
N SER A 185 2.47 40.50 43.64
CA SER A 185 2.56 39.05 43.66
C SER A 185 1.46 38.46 44.54
N ALA A 186 0.95 37.29 44.18
CA ALA A 186 0.09 36.52 45.07
C ALA A 186 0.87 36.20 46.36
N PRO A 187 0.23 36.19 47.54
CA PRO A 187 0.90 35.76 48.76
C PRO A 187 1.39 34.32 48.56
N THR A 188 2.70 34.10 48.67
CA THR A 188 3.29 32.78 48.46
C THR A 188 2.95 31.86 49.61
N GLY A 189 2.44 30.66 49.30
CA GLY A 189 2.10 29.63 50.27
C GLY A 189 0.66 29.63 50.77
N VAL A 190 -0.27 30.38 50.16
CA VAL A 190 -1.71 30.20 50.40
C VAL A 190 -2.16 28.86 49.80
N PRO A 191 -2.78 27.96 50.57
CA PRO A 191 -3.31 26.70 50.03
C PRO A 191 -4.39 26.96 48.97
N VAL A 192 -4.33 26.24 47.85
CA VAL A 192 -5.36 26.30 46.80
C VAL A 192 -6.40 25.22 47.08
N LEU A 193 -7.62 25.60 47.46
CA LEU A 193 -8.65 24.63 47.85
C LEU A 193 -9.66 24.35 46.73
N SER A 194 -10.10 23.10 46.64
CA SER A 194 -11.22 22.67 45.79
C SER A 194 -12.40 22.27 46.68
N SER A 195 -13.63 22.63 46.28
CA SER A 195 -14.84 22.28 47.04
C SER A 195 -15.03 20.76 47.04
N PRO A 196 -14.87 20.07 48.18
CA PRO A 196 -15.11 18.64 48.24
C PRO A 196 -16.62 18.34 48.18
N PRO A 197 -16.99 17.12 47.78
CA PRO A 197 -18.38 16.67 47.78
C PRO A 197 -18.93 16.41 49.18
N GLU A 198 -20.26 16.25 49.27
CA GLU A 198 -20.92 15.75 50.48
C GLU A 198 -20.49 14.30 50.76
N LEU A 199 -20.02 14.02 51.98
CA LEU A 199 -19.69 12.68 52.44
C LEU A 199 -20.97 12.00 52.94
N ARG A 200 -21.38 10.93 52.27
CA ARG A 200 -22.66 10.26 52.50
C ARG A 200 -22.46 8.94 53.24
N GLY A 201 -23.27 8.73 54.27
CA GLY A 201 -23.40 7.50 55.02
C GLY A 201 -24.75 6.86 54.76
N TYR A 202 -24.82 5.53 54.75
CA TYR A 202 -26.06 4.79 54.52
C TYR A 202 -26.21 3.72 55.59
N GLU A 203 -27.38 3.64 56.22
CA GLU A 203 -27.63 2.73 57.33
C GLU A 203 -29.04 2.12 57.28
N ASN A 204 -29.16 0.94 57.89
CA ASN A 204 -30.41 0.27 58.18
C ASN A 204 -30.21 -0.57 59.47
N PRO A 205 -30.95 -0.30 60.57
CA PRO A 205 -32.03 0.69 60.69
C PRO A 205 -31.54 2.14 60.64
N PHE A 206 -32.36 3.04 60.10
CA PHE A 206 -32.06 4.47 60.02
C PHE A 206 -32.35 5.19 61.34
N ASP A 207 -31.31 5.67 62.01
CA ASP A 207 -31.38 6.50 63.21
C ASP A 207 -30.76 7.91 63.02
N GLY A 208 -30.16 8.15 61.87
CA GLY A 208 -29.50 9.38 61.45
C GLY A 208 -28.09 9.56 61.98
N ILE A 209 -27.47 8.55 62.61
CA ILE A 209 -26.19 8.65 63.33
C ILE A 209 -25.17 7.64 62.80
N MET A 210 -24.12 8.13 62.14
CA MET A 210 -23.04 7.33 61.58
C MET A 210 -21.65 7.90 61.96
N THR A 211 -20.64 7.02 61.97
CA THR A 211 -19.23 7.40 62.09
C THR A 211 -18.64 7.61 60.69
N PHE A 212 -18.00 8.76 60.46
CA PHE A 212 -17.40 9.18 59.21
C PHE A 212 -15.89 9.33 59.33
N ASP A 213 -15.15 8.92 58.30
CA ASP A 213 -13.75 9.29 58.12
C ASP A 213 -13.67 10.59 57.31
N LEU A 214 -13.43 11.70 58.00
CA LEU A 214 -13.29 13.03 57.40
C LEU A 214 -11.98 13.18 56.61
N THR A 215 -10.95 12.38 56.93
CA THR A 215 -9.65 12.42 56.24
C THR A 215 -9.74 11.86 54.82
N SER A 216 -10.78 11.07 54.52
CA SER A 216 -11.10 10.64 53.15
C SER A 216 -11.30 11.81 52.17
N GLN A 217 -11.59 13.01 52.67
CA GLN A 217 -11.80 14.22 51.85
C GLN A 217 -10.51 15.02 51.61
N GLU A 218 -9.37 14.66 52.21
CA GLU A 218 -8.14 15.46 52.11
C GLU A 218 -7.72 15.68 50.66
N ASN A 219 -7.63 14.61 49.86
CA ASN A 219 -7.28 14.72 48.43
C ASN A 219 -8.30 15.56 47.63
N ASN A 220 -9.59 15.52 47.99
CA ASN A 220 -10.62 16.35 47.34
C ASN A 220 -10.47 17.83 47.69
N ILE A 221 -9.91 18.15 48.87
CA ILE A 221 -9.73 19.52 49.35
C ILE A 221 -8.42 20.12 48.82
N ILE A 222 -7.30 19.39 48.91
CA ILE A 222 -5.95 19.92 48.62
C ILE A 222 -5.30 19.37 47.34
N GLY A 223 -5.90 18.38 46.67
CA GLY A 223 -5.28 17.73 45.52
C GLY A 223 -3.92 17.12 45.88
N SER A 224 -2.88 17.46 45.12
CA SER A 224 -1.51 16.96 45.28
C SER A 224 -0.58 17.89 46.08
N GLN A 225 -1.11 18.95 46.71
CA GLN A 225 -0.29 19.91 47.46
C GLN A 225 0.37 19.26 48.68
N THR A 226 1.67 19.50 48.87
CA THR A 226 2.45 19.07 50.03
C THR A 226 2.63 20.22 51.03
N ASP A 227 3.15 19.93 52.23
CA ASP A 227 3.40 20.93 53.30
C ASP A 227 2.14 21.65 53.79
N LEU A 228 1.01 20.94 53.82
CA LEU A 228 -0.27 21.42 54.34
C LEU A 228 -0.72 20.58 55.54
N GLU A 229 -1.31 21.24 56.53
CA GLU A 229 -1.96 20.64 57.70
C GLU A 229 -3.46 20.93 57.63
N LEU A 230 -4.28 19.88 57.70
CA LEU A 230 -5.73 19.97 57.69
C LEU A 230 -6.30 19.73 59.10
N THR A 231 -7.14 20.65 59.55
CA THR A 231 -7.84 20.55 60.83
C THR A 231 -9.34 20.77 60.62
N TYR A 232 -10.18 20.02 61.33
CA TYR A 232 -11.63 19.94 61.11
C TYR A 232 -12.41 20.49 62.29
N TYR A 233 -13.55 21.14 62.02
CA TYR A 233 -14.36 21.86 63.00
C TYR A 233 -15.84 21.75 62.67
N THR A 234 -16.69 21.83 63.70
CA THR A 234 -18.16 21.87 63.52
C THR A 234 -18.70 23.28 63.37
N ASN A 235 -17.86 24.31 63.50
CA ASN A 235 -18.23 25.72 63.46
C ASN A 235 -17.18 26.55 62.71
N ILE A 236 -17.62 27.50 61.88
CA ILE A 236 -16.75 28.39 61.11
C ILE A 236 -15.85 29.28 62.00
N LEU A 237 -16.37 29.79 63.12
CA LEU A 237 -15.60 30.63 64.05
C LEU A 237 -14.47 29.84 64.72
N ASP A 238 -14.71 28.56 64.98
CA ASP A 238 -13.71 27.64 65.53
C ASP A 238 -12.60 27.36 64.51
N ALA A 239 -12.96 27.14 63.23
CA ALA A 239 -11.99 27.01 62.14
C ALA A 239 -11.16 28.30 61.91
N GLN A 240 -11.78 29.48 62.03
CA GLN A 240 -11.11 30.79 61.92
C GLN A 240 -10.13 31.03 63.07
N ASN A 241 -10.55 30.74 64.30
CA ASN A 241 -9.74 30.93 65.50
C ASN A 241 -8.79 29.77 65.81
N ASN A 242 -8.84 28.69 65.01
CA ASN A 242 -8.09 27.44 65.24
C ASN A 242 -8.34 26.87 66.65
N SER A 243 -9.59 26.88 67.10
CA SER A 243 -10.04 26.46 68.43
C SER A 243 -11.08 25.34 68.33
N ASN A 244 -11.18 24.45 69.34
CA ASN A 244 -12.16 23.36 69.37
C ASN A 244 -12.13 22.40 68.15
N GLN A 245 -10.92 22.01 67.74
CA GLN A 245 -10.70 21.04 66.66
C GLN A 245 -11.34 19.67 66.98
N ILE A 246 -11.87 19.02 65.94
CA ILE A 246 -12.28 17.60 65.98
C ILE A 246 -11.04 16.72 66.14
N LEU A 247 -10.90 16.08 67.30
CA LEU A 247 -9.69 15.33 67.68
C LEU A 247 -9.55 13.96 66.98
N ASN A 248 -10.64 13.37 66.49
CA ASN A 248 -10.63 12.07 65.81
C ASN A 248 -11.31 12.17 64.43
N PRO A 249 -10.67 12.83 63.45
CA PRO A 249 -11.26 13.03 62.13
C PRO A 249 -11.44 11.72 61.35
N THR A 250 -10.66 10.67 61.62
CA THR A 250 -10.80 9.35 60.98
C THR A 250 -12.04 8.55 61.42
N ALA A 251 -12.68 8.96 62.52
CA ALA A 251 -13.85 8.28 63.07
C ALA A 251 -14.77 9.27 63.81
N TYR A 252 -15.22 10.30 63.10
CA TYR A 252 -16.10 11.34 63.62
C TYR A 252 -17.57 10.93 63.54
N GLN A 253 -18.29 10.90 64.66
CA GLN A 253 -19.75 10.67 64.67
C GLN A 253 -20.51 11.99 64.50
N ASN A 254 -21.50 12.01 63.62
CA ASN A 254 -22.30 13.22 63.38
C ASN A 254 -23.24 13.53 64.55
N LEU A 255 -23.54 14.82 64.74
CA LEU A 255 -24.45 15.36 65.77
C LEU A 255 -25.80 15.77 65.20
N SER A 256 -25.88 15.98 63.89
CA SER A 256 -27.10 16.26 63.14
C SER A 256 -27.03 15.61 61.77
N ASN A 257 -28.19 15.47 61.11
CA ASN A 257 -28.26 14.86 59.79
C ASN A 257 -29.13 15.72 58.85
N PRO A 258 -28.55 16.46 57.88
CA PRO A 258 -27.12 16.62 57.59
C PRO A 258 -26.37 17.49 58.62
N GLN A 259 -25.03 17.45 58.59
CA GLN A 259 -24.14 18.31 59.36
C GLN A 259 -23.04 18.91 58.47
N THR A 260 -22.69 20.18 58.69
CA THR A 260 -21.57 20.84 58.00
C THR A 260 -20.29 20.70 58.81
N ILE A 261 -19.19 20.34 58.14
CA ILE A 261 -17.82 20.28 58.64
C ILE A 261 -17.01 21.38 57.97
N TRP A 262 -16.32 22.19 58.78
CA TRP A 262 -15.41 23.24 58.35
C TRP A 262 -13.98 22.73 58.45
N THR A 263 -13.21 22.84 57.37
CA THR A 263 -11.81 22.40 57.29
C THR A 263 -10.92 23.62 57.15
N ARG A 264 -9.99 23.81 58.08
CA ARG A 264 -8.90 24.78 57.98
C ARG A 264 -7.69 24.06 57.40
N VAL A 265 -7.23 24.53 56.25
CA VAL A 265 -6.03 24.03 55.57
C VAL A 265 -4.94 25.07 55.77
N GLN A 266 -3.84 24.69 56.40
CA GLN A 266 -2.75 25.61 56.75
C GLN A 266 -1.43 25.12 56.15
N ASN A 267 -0.72 25.98 55.44
CA ASN A 267 0.63 25.68 54.97
C ASN A 267 1.61 25.69 56.14
N THR A 268 2.35 24.60 56.32
CA THR A 268 3.26 24.40 57.47
C THR A 268 4.53 25.23 57.38
N ASN A 269 4.90 25.69 56.17
CA ASN A 269 6.08 26.51 55.94
C ASN A 269 5.80 28.02 56.08
N THR A 270 4.60 28.45 55.69
CA THR A 270 4.25 29.88 55.62
C THR A 270 3.19 30.32 56.62
N ASN A 271 2.55 29.38 57.34
CA ASN A 271 1.39 29.59 58.23
C ASN A 271 0.15 30.20 57.54
N CYS A 272 0.15 30.33 56.22
CA CYS A 272 -1.00 30.78 55.45
C CYS A 272 -2.11 29.73 55.53
N TYR A 273 -3.36 30.14 55.67
CA TYR A 273 -4.47 29.19 55.72
C TYR A 273 -5.67 29.63 54.88
N GLN A 274 -6.43 28.64 54.42
CA GLN A 274 -7.77 28.81 53.86
C GLN A 274 -8.76 27.93 54.62
N ILE A 275 -10.03 28.31 54.58
CA ILE A 275 -11.12 27.53 55.19
C ILE A 275 -12.12 27.17 54.11
N ILE A 276 -12.52 25.91 54.10
CA ILE A 276 -13.55 25.36 53.22
C ILE A 276 -14.52 24.50 54.03
N ASP A 277 -15.71 24.24 53.50
CA ASP A 277 -16.70 23.40 54.15
C ASP A 277 -17.18 22.25 53.27
N PHE A 278 -17.71 21.21 53.92
CA PHE A 278 -18.44 20.11 53.29
C PHE A 278 -19.50 19.55 54.21
N LYS A 279 -20.45 18.80 53.65
CA LYS A 279 -21.53 18.19 54.43
C LYS A 279 -21.25 16.72 54.67
N ILE A 280 -21.61 16.24 55.86
CA ILE A 280 -21.80 14.83 56.16
C ILE A 280 -23.31 14.56 56.31
N ARG A 281 -23.80 13.47 55.72
CA ARG A 281 -25.23 13.14 55.73
C ARG A 281 -25.45 11.65 55.75
N VAL A 282 -26.35 11.19 56.61
CA VAL A 282 -26.77 9.79 56.71
C VAL A 282 -28.11 9.63 55.97
N PHE A 283 -28.25 8.58 55.18
CA PHE A 283 -29.47 8.24 54.45
C PHE A 283 -29.96 6.85 54.86
N ASP A 284 -31.28 6.66 54.83
CA ASP A 284 -31.89 5.34 55.00
C ASP A 284 -31.56 4.47 53.79
N SER A 285 -30.75 3.43 54.00
CA SER A 285 -30.29 2.55 52.92
C SER A 285 -31.40 1.67 52.34
N SER A 286 -32.55 1.55 53.02
CA SER A 286 -33.73 0.82 52.53
C SER A 286 -34.60 1.65 51.59
N THR A 287 -34.28 2.93 51.38
CA THR A 287 -35.03 3.82 50.48
C THR A 287 -34.98 3.29 49.05
N ILE A 288 -36.15 3.25 48.40
CA ILE A 288 -36.29 2.89 46.98
C ILE A 288 -35.68 4.01 46.12
N VAL A 289 -34.82 3.64 45.18
CA VAL A 289 -34.24 4.54 44.19
C VAL A 289 -35.32 4.94 43.19
N TYR A 290 -35.53 6.24 43.01
CA TYR A 290 -36.48 6.75 42.04
C TYR A 290 -35.92 6.64 40.62
N ILE A 291 -36.44 5.69 39.84
CA ILE A 291 -36.02 5.41 38.46
C ILE A 291 -37.25 5.60 37.54
N PRO A 292 -37.44 6.78 36.93
CA PRO A 292 -38.63 7.09 36.14
C PRO A 292 -38.61 6.49 34.72
N ASP A 293 -37.42 6.23 34.16
CA ASP A 293 -37.29 5.58 32.87
C ASP A 293 -37.52 4.07 33.03
N SER A 294 -38.59 3.55 32.42
CA SER A 294 -38.98 2.15 32.54
C SER A 294 -37.95 1.20 31.93
N ASN A 295 -37.24 1.64 30.89
CA ASN A 295 -36.22 0.82 30.22
C ASN A 295 -34.97 0.76 31.09
N PHE A 296 -34.60 1.87 31.74
CA PHE A 296 -33.52 1.89 32.72
C PHE A 296 -33.84 0.99 33.92
N LYS A 297 -35.03 1.13 34.52
CA LYS A 297 -35.46 0.27 35.64
C LYS A 297 -35.48 -1.21 35.25
N SER A 298 -36.06 -1.54 34.10
CA SER A 298 -36.10 -2.91 33.57
C SER A 298 -34.68 -3.48 33.35
N ARG A 299 -33.77 -2.68 32.82
CA ARG A 299 -32.37 -3.09 32.61
C ARG A 299 -31.70 -3.45 33.93
N LEU A 300 -31.85 -2.61 34.96
CA LEU A 300 -31.30 -2.85 36.30
C LEU A 300 -31.88 -4.13 36.94
N LEU A 301 -33.20 -4.31 36.89
CA LEU A 301 -33.88 -5.50 37.42
C LEU A 301 -33.51 -6.78 36.67
N SER A 302 -33.15 -6.68 35.39
CA SER A 302 -32.71 -7.82 34.59
C SER A 302 -31.28 -8.27 34.89
N ALA A 303 -30.51 -7.52 35.69
CA ALA A 303 -29.12 -7.86 35.98
C ALA A 303 -29.00 -9.25 36.59
N SER A 304 -28.08 -10.06 36.08
CA SER A 304 -27.83 -11.42 36.56
C SER A 304 -26.37 -11.82 36.35
N PRO A 305 -25.90 -12.89 37.01
CA PRO A 305 -24.56 -13.44 36.76
C PRO A 305 -24.30 -13.83 35.30
N SER A 306 -25.35 -14.05 34.50
CA SER A 306 -25.23 -14.52 33.11
C SER A 306 -25.16 -13.42 32.05
N ASN A 307 -25.47 -12.16 32.37
CA ASN A 307 -25.67 -11.12 31.34
C ASN A 307 -24.78 -9.88 31.47
N GLN A 308 -23.81 -9.89 32.40
CA GLN A 308 -22.77 -8.86 32.54
C GLN A 308 -23.29 -7.42 32.69
N ILE A 309 -24.54 -7.25 33.15
CA ILE A 309 -25.15 -5.92 33.33
C ILE A 309 -24.55 -5.21 34.54
N ALA A 310 -24.33 -5.93 35.64
CA ALA A 310 -23.81 -5.38 36.87
C ALA A 310 -22.71 -6.26 37.42
N PHE A 311 -21.56 -5.66 37.72
CA PHE A 311 -20.53 -6.28 38.53
C PHE A 311 -20.72 -5.80 39.97
N THR A 312 -20.91 -6.74 40.89
CA THR A 312 -21.29 -6.49 42.28
C THR A 312 -20.29 -7.08 43.26
N PHE A 313 -20.25 -6.54 44.48
CA PHE A 313 -19.44 -7.07 45.58
C PHE A 313 -20.31 -7.85 46.56
N LEU A 314 -20.64 -9.10 46.22
CA LEU A 314 -21.44 -9.97 47.09
C LEU A 314 -20.52 -10.89 47.90
N GLY A 315 -20.53 -10.74 49.23
CA GLY A 315 -19.86 -11.67 50.15
C GLY A 315 -18.33 -11.64 50.17
N GLY A 316 -17.70 -10.54 49.77
CA GLY A 316 -16.24 -10.38 49.82
C GLY A 316 -15.49 -10.78 48.53
N PHE A 317 -16.21 -11.26 47.51
CA PHE A 317 -15.67 -11.59 46.19
C PHE A 317 -16.45 -10.83 45.11
N GLY A 318 -15.74 -10.18 44.18
CA GLY A 318 -16.37 -9.46 43.07
C GLY A 318 -16.85 -10.42 41.97
N GLY A 319 -18.04 -10.19 41.42
CA GLY A 319 -18.57 -10.97 40.30
C GLY A 319 -19.78 -10.32 39.63
N TYR A 320 -20.12 -10.78 38.43
CA TYR A 320 -21.38 -10.40 37.79
C TYR A 320 -22.56 -10.94 38.61
N GLY A 321 -23.56 -10.09 38.88
CA GLY A 321 -24.59 -10.40 39.87
C GLY A 321 -25.93 -9.70 39.61
N THR A 322 -26.91 -10.07 40.43
CA THR A 322 -28.23 -9.42 40.51
C THR A 322 -28.12 -8.12 41.30
N ILE A 323 -28.82 -7.07 40.87
CA ILE A 323 -28.93 -5.82 41.64
C ILE A 323 -30.08 -5.94 42.65
N ASP A 324 -31.27 -6.34 42.20
CA ASP A 324 -32.43 -6.63 43.06
C ASP A 324 -32.20 -7.93 43.84
N ILE A 325 -31.60 -7.80 45.03
CA ILE A 325 -31.17 -8.91 45.88
C ILE A 325 -32.36 -9.52 46.60
N ASN A 326 -33.33 -8.68 46.99
CA ASN A 326 -34.51 -9.12 47.72
C ASN A 326 -35.65 -9.61 46.81
N SER A 327 -35.52 -9.41 45.49
CA SER A 327 -36.46 -9.80 44.43
C SER A 327 -37.86 -9.19 44.61
N ASP A 328 -37.94 -7.97 45.14
CA ASP A 328 -39.19 -7.25 45.35
C ASP A 328 -39.60 -6.37 44.15
N GLY A 329 -38.75 -6.30 43.11
CA GLY A 329 -39.01 -5.54 41.89
C GLY A 329 -38.70 -4.05 42.01
N GLU A 330 -38.14 -3.61 43.15
CA GLU A 330 -37.63 -2.27 43.38
C GLU A 330 -36.12 -2.32 43.57
N ILE A 331 -35.43 -1.22 43.24
CA ILE A 331 -34.00 -1.09 43.54
C ILE A 331 -33.89 -0.23 44.79
N GLN A 332 -33.32 -0.75 45.87
CA GLN A 332 -33.01 0.05 47.06
C GLN A 332 -31.61 0.67 46.99
N ILE A 333 -31.38 1.74 47.74
CA ILE A 333 -30.05 2.35 47.84
C ILE A 333 -28.99 1.32 48.27
N SER A 334 -29.32 0.44 49.23
CA SER A 334 -28.41 -0.64 49.66
C SER A 334 -28.01 -1.58 48.52
N GLU A 335 -28.86 -1.78 47.53
CA GLU A 335 -28.58 -2.63 46.38
C GLU A 335 -27.71 -1.90 45.36
N ALA A 336 -28.02 -0.64 45.08
CA ALA A 336 -27.23 0.21 44.19
C ALA A 336 -25.79 0.40 44.69
N LEU A 337 -25.58 0.48 46.00
CA LEU A 337 -24.25 0.60 46.61
C LEU A 337 -23.37 -0.63 46.43
N ASN A 338 -23.93 -1.80 46.14
CA ASN A 338 -23.14 -3.02 45.91
C ASN A 338 -22.56 -3.10 44.49
N VAL A 339 -22.92 -2.17 43.60
CA VAL A 339 -22.53 -2.17 42.18
C VAL A 339 -21.24 -1.39 41.95
N ILE A 340 -20.27 -2.02 41.28
CA ILE A 340 -18.95 -1.44 40.94
C ILE A 340 -18.83 -1.14 39.44
N ALA A 341 -19.46 -1.94 38.58
CA ALA A 341 -19.51 -1.66 37.15
C ALA A 341 -20.93 -1.87 36.63
N LEU A 342 -21.37 -0.97 35.76
CA LEU A 342 -22.72 -0.98 35.22
C LEU A 342 -22.69 -0.87 33.69
N ASN A 343 -23.27 -1.87 33.03
CA ASN A 343 -23.41 -1.97 31.59
C ASN A 343 -24.87 -1.82 31.15
N LEU A 344 -25.21 -0.59 30.81
CA LEU A 344 -26.48 -0.13 30.26
C LEU A 344 -26.44 -0.03 28.73
N ASN A 345 -25.46 -0.66 28.07
CA ASN A 345 -25.40 -0.67 26.61
C ASN A 345 -26.66 -1.31 26.00
N SER A 346 -27.21 -0.64 25.00
CA SER A 346 -28.39 -1.11 24.26
C SER A 346 -28.08 -1.29 22.77
N SER A 347 -26.91 -1.84 22.40
CA SER A 347 -26.52 -2.00 20.98
C SER A 347 -27.34 -3.06 20.22
N SER A 348 -27.97 -4.01 20.93
CA SER A 348 -28.78 -5.06 20.31
C SER A 348 -30.02 -4.47 19.62
N PRO A 349 -30.39 -4.91 18.41
CA PRO A 349 -31.57 -4.41 17.69
C PRO A 349 -32.88 -4.50 18.49
N ASP A 350 -33.00 -5.52 19.35
CA ASP A 350 -34.19 -5.79 20.16
C ASP A 350 -34.16 -5.10 21.54
N SER A 351 -33.06 -4.40 21.87
CA SER A 351 -32.93 -3.77 23.19
C SER A 351 -33.70 -2.46 23.28
N GLN A 352 -34.48 -2.33 24.35
CA GLN A 352 -35.20 -1.09 24.66
C GLN A 352 -34.20 0.00 25.06
N LYS A 353 -34.23 1.12 24.35
CA LYS A 353 -33.29 2.23 24.54
C LYS A 353 -33.63 3.06 25.77
N ILE A 354 -32.63 3.44 26.54
CA ILE A 354 -32.77 4.29 27.72
C ILE A 354 -32.74 5.76 27.31
N SER A 355 -33.67 6.55 27.81
CA SER A 355 -33.79 8.00 27.51
C SER A 355 -33.35 8.88 28.68
N SER A 356 -33.36 8.35 29.90
CA SER A 356 -32.92 9.06 31.10
C SER A 356 -32.25 8.11 32.10
N LEU A 357 -31.17 8.58 32.72
CA LEU A 357 -30.48 7.89 33.81
C LEU A 357 -30.83 8.45 35.19
N ILE A 358 -31.95 9.16 35.35
CA ILE A 358 -32.41 9.56 36.69
C ILE A 358 -32.53 8.31 37.58
N GLY A 359 -31.91 8.36 38.76
CA GLY A 359 -31.71 7.24 39.67
C GLY A 359 -30.27 6.70 39.71
N ILE A 360 -29.44 7.01 38.69
CA ILE A 360 -28.03 6.59 38.66
C ILE A 360 -27.21 7.18 39.81
N GLU A 361 -27.65 8.31 40.37
CA GLU A 361 -27.06 8.96 41.53
C GLU A 361 -26.95 8.08 42.79
N ALA A 362 -27.72 7.00 42.88
CA ALA A 362 -27.65 6.04 43.97
C ALA A 362 -26.49 5.02 43.83
N PHE A 363 -25.95 4.85 42.62
CA PHE A 363 -24.91 3.87 42.29
C PHE A 363 -23.51 4.43 42.55
N THR A 364 -23.29 4.95 43.75
CA THR A 364 -22.11 5.76 44.04
C THR A 364 -20.78 4.99 44.02
N ASN A 365 -20.78 3.66 44.08
CA ASN A 365 -19.55 2.84 44.02
C ASN A 365 -19.15 2.43 42.60
N VAL A 366 -19.86 2.91 41.56
CA VAL A 366 -19.56 2.57 40.17
C VAL A 366 -18.27 3.23 39.71
N SER A 367 -17.26 2.42 39.39
CA SER A 367 -16.01 2.85 38.76
C SER A 367 -16.06 2.80 37.23
N ASN A 368 -16.94 1.96 36.66
CA ASN A 368 -17.05 1.74 35.22
C ASN A 368 -18.51 1.84 34.78
N LEU A 369 -18.85 2.88 34.02
CA LEU A 369 -20.20 3.09 33.50
C LEU A 369 -20.19 3.02 31.98
N ASN A 370 -20.92 2.06 31.41
CA ASN A 370 -21.24 2.02 29.99
C ASN A 370 -22.73 2.30 29.80
N CYS A 371 -23.07 3.47 29.29
CA CYS A 371 -24.41 3.88 28.91
C CYS A 371 -24.56 4.11 27.40
N SER A 372 -23.70 3.47 26.60
CA SER A 372 -23.67 3.66 25.15
C SER A 372 -24.87 3.07 24.40
N SER A 373 -25.07 3.50 23.16
CA SER A 373 -26.13 3.02 22.24
C SER A 373 -27.55 3.26 22.76
N ASN A 374 -27.80 4.38 23.43
CA ASN A 374 -29.08 4.79 24.02
C ASN A 374 -29.61 6.08 23.37
N LEU A 375 -30.58 6.75 23.99
CA LEU A 375 -31.21 7.99 23.49
C LEU A 375 -30.97 9.18 24.43
N LEU A 376 -29.89 9.16 25.21
CA LEU A 376 -29.61 10.19 26.22
C LEU A 376 -29.32 11.53 25.53
N THR A 377 -30.09 12.57 25.89
CA THR A 377 -29.83 13.97 25.48
C THR A 377 -29.09 14.76 26.55
N THR A 378 -29.19 14.32 27.81
CA THR A 378 -28.41 14.82 28.94
C THR A 378 -27.86 13.65 29.72
N LEU A 379 -26.70 13.83 30.32
CA LEU A 379 -26.08 12.89 31.23
C LEU A 379 -25.77 13.63 32.52
N ASN A 380 -26.27 13.16 33.65
CA ASN A 380 -25.90 13.69 34.96
C ASN A 380 -25.39 12.53 35.82
N ILE A 381 -24.07 12.48 35.96
CA ILE A 381 -23.37 11.44 36.73
C ILE A 381 -22.49 12.05 37.82
N THR A 382 -22.75 13.31 38.20
CA THR A 382 -22.00 14.02 39.24
C THR A 382 -21.80 13.22 40.53
N PRO A 383 -22.79 12.44 41.01
CA PRO A 383 -22.64 11.65 42.23
C PRO A 383 -21.64 10.49 42.13
N LEU A 384 -21.34 10.00 40.92
CA LEU A 384 -20.40 8.90 40.67
C LEU A 384 -18.95 9.40 40.64
N ILE A 385 -18.75 10.67 40.30
CA ILE A 385 -17.43 11.31 40.13
C ILE A 385 -16.61 11.29 41.43
N ASN A 386 -17.28 11.39 42.57
CA ASN A 386 -16.65 11.50 43.89
C ASN A 386 -16.13 10.18 44.46
N ASN A 387 -16.39 9.06 43.77
CA ASN A 387 -16.17 7.70 44.28
C ASN A 387 -15.59 6.78 43.19
N PHE A 388 -14.50 7.19 42.54
CA PHE A 388 -13.65 6.32 41.71
C PHE A 388 -14.13 6.00 40.28
N LEU A 389 -15.01 6.80 39.65
CA LEU A 389 -15.28 6.62 38.22
C LEU A 389 -13.99 6.77 37.41
N ARG A 390 -13.60 5.70 36.70
CA ARG A 390 -12.37 5.56 35.91
C ARG A 390 -12.65 5.38 34.43
N VAL A 391 -13.77 4.73 34.10
CA VAL A 391 -14.18 4.45 32.72
C VAL A 391 -15.61 4.95 32.49
N LEU A 392 -15.77 5.84 31.52
CA LEU A 392 -17.07 6.30 31.05
C LEU A 392 -17.21 6.01 29.55
N ASP A 393 -18.24 5.25 29.20
CA ASP A 393 -18.69 5.08 27.81
C ASP A 393 -20.13 5.59 27.65
N CYS A 394 -20.26 6.79 27.08
CA CYS A 394 -21.52 7.42 26.71
C CYS A 394 -21.72 7.50 25.20
N SER A 395 -21.01 6.66 24.42
CA SER A 395 -21.03 6.69 22.95
C SER A 395 -22.41 6.34 22.36
N PHE A 396 -22.70 6.78 21.13
CA PHE A 396 -23.95 6.50 20.41
C PHE A 396 -25.19 6.91 21.22
N ASN A 397 -25.24 8.18 21.60
CA ASN A 397 -26.35 8.86 22.25
C ASN A 397 -26.67 10.15 21.47
N ASN A 398 -27.46 11.05 22.06
CA ASN A 398 -27.85 12.33 21.46
C ASN A 398 -27.33 13.52 22.28
N LEU A 399 -26.13 13.39 22.88
CA LEU A 399 -25.56 14.46 23.71
C LEU A 399 -25.09 15.61 22.80
N GLU A 400 -25.59 16.82 23.05
CA GLU A 400 -25.19 18.05 22.33
C GLU A 400 -24.15 18.85 23.13
N ASP A 401 -24.32 18.89 24.45
CA ASP A 401 -23.44 19.58 25.39
C ASP A 401 -23.41 18.79 26.71
N PHE A 402 -22.21 18.42 27.14
CA PHE A 402 -21.98 17.78 28.43
C PHE A 402 -20.65 18.29 29.01
N ASP A 403 -20.69 18.74 30.25
CA ASP A 403 -19.52 19.26 30.95
C ASP A 403 -18.60 18.11 31.43
N PHE A 404 -17.77 17.60 30.52
CA PHE A 404 -16.79 16.56 30.84
C PHE A 404 -15.74 17.02 31.85
N ASN A 405 -15.48 18.33 31.99
CA ASN A 405 -14.55 18.85 33.00
C ASN A 405 -15.02 18.61 34.43
N SER A 406 -16.33 18.44 34.63
CA SER A 406 -16.89 18.10 35.93
C SER A 406 -16.49 16.70 36.41
N LEU A 407 -16.04 15.80 35.53
CA LEU A 407 -15.64 14.42 35.84
C LEU A 407 -14.35 14.28 36.68
N GLY A 408 -13.58 15.36 36.82
CA GLY A 408 -12.38 15.37 37.66
C GLY A 408 -11.22 14.50 37.15
N GLN A 409 -10.19 14.35 37.98
CA GLN A 409 -8.89 13.78 37.58
C GLN A 409 -8.85 12.25 37.49
N ASN A 410 -9.96 11.57 37.80
CA ASN A 410 -10.00 10.13 38.03
C ASN A 410 -10.27 9.29 36.77
N ILE A 411 -10.65 9.92 35.67
CA ILE A 411 -11.01 9.25 34.42
C ILE A 411 -9.74 8.84 33.65
N ASP A 412 -9.64 7.54 33.40
CA ASP A 412 -8.57 6.89 32.65
C ASP A 412 -8.96 6.70 31.17
N ILE A 413 -10.24 6.37 30.94
CA ILE A 413 -10.81 6.05 29.63
C ILE A 413 -12.12 6.80 29.43
N LEU A 414 -12.21 7.58 28.36
CA LEU A 414 -13.42 8.30 27.95
C LEU A 414 -13.84 7.90 26.54
N LYS A 415 -15.09 7.41 26.41
CA LYS A 415 -15.72 7.11 25.13
C LYS A 415 -17.01 7.90 25.00
N CYS A 416 -17.04 8.85 24.08
CA CYS A 416 -18.16 9.74 23.80
C CYS A 416 -18.46 9.82 22.28
N SER A 417 -18.08 8.79 21.53
CA SER A 417 -18.22 8.76 20.07
C SER A 417 -19.69 8.70 19.63
N GLY A 418 -20.05 9.18 18.45
CA GLY A 418 -21.43 9.08 17.93
C GLY A 418 -22.43 9.90 18.73
N ASN A 419 -22.10 11.14 19.03
CA ASN A 419 -22.97 12.13 19.67
C ASN A 419 -23.07 13.37 18.76
N ASN A 420 -23.67 14.45 19.25
CA ASN A 420 -23.81 15.72 18.54
C ASN A 420 -22.90 16.81 19.15
N LEU A 421 -21.75 16.44 19.70
CA LEU A 421 -20.86 17.37 20.39
C LEU A 421 -20.20 18.33 19.39
N SER A 422 -20.35 19.63 19.62
CA SER A 422 -19.67 20.69 18.85
C SER A 422 -18.35 21.14 19.48
N SER A 423 -18.18 20.89 20.78
CA SER A 423 -16.93 21.10 21.51
C SER A 423 -16.74 19.99 22.54
N LEU A 424 -15.48 19.73 22.92
CA LEU A 424 -15.12 18.75 23.93
C LEU A 424 -14.05 19.34 24.85
N ASN A 425 -14.47 19.78 26.03
CA ASN A 425 -13.56 20.33 27.04
C ASN A 425 -13.27 19.28 28.13
N ILE A 426 -12.04 18.82 28.18
CA ILE A 426 -11.58 17.70 29.03
C ILE A 426 -10.33 18.05 29.85
N ASN A 427 -9.99 19.34 29.98
CA ASN A 427 -8.75 19.81 30.61
C ASN A 427 -8.51 19.31 32.04
N ASN A 428 -9.56 18.93 32.77
CA ASN A 428 -9.43 18.39 34.13
C ASN A 428 -9.14 16.87 34.19
N LEU A 429 -9.18 16.15 33.06
CA LEU A 429 -9.00 14.70 32.99
C LEU A 429 -7.51 14.31 32.89
N VAL A 430 -6.68 14.78 33.82
CA VAL A 430 -5.21 14.72 33.71
C VAL A 430 -4.62 13.31 33.62
N ASN A 431 -5.35 12.27 34.04
CA ASN A 431 -4.91 10.86 33.97
C ASN A 431 -5.42 10.12 32.73
N LEU A 432 -6.14 10.81 31.82
CA LEU A 432 -6.71 10.22 30.62
C LEU A 432 -5.61 9.67 29.71
N TYR A 433 -5.66 8.37 29.40
CA TYR A 433 -4.75 7.73 28.44
C TYR A 433 -5.47 7.15 27.21
N GLU A 434 -6.79 7.04 27.22
CA GLU A 434 -7.61 6.58 26.08
C GLU A 434 -8.83 7.47 25.85
N LEU A 435 -8.93 8.04 24.65
CA LEU A 435 -10.03 8.92 24.23
C LEU A 435 -10.66 8.47 22.92
N HIS A 436 -11.99 8.28 22.92
CA HIS A 436 -12.78 8.03 21.71
C HIS A 436 -13.91 9.05 21.57
N CYS A 437 -13.71 10.06 20.73
CA CYS A 437 -14.66 11.13 20.44
C CYS A 437 -15.08 11.18 18.95
N SER A 438 -14.93 10.06 18.24
CA SER A 438 -15.28 9.95 16.81
C SER A 438 -16.76 10.18 16.51
N TYR A 439 -17.11 10.52 15.27
CA TYR A 439 -18.49 10.77 14.85
C TYR A 439 -19.19 11.84 15.70
N ASN A 440 -18.59 13.03 15.75
CA ASN A 440 -19.15 14.22 16.38
C ASN A 440 -19.02 15.42 15.40
N GLN A 441 -19.16 16.65 15.89
CA GLN A 441 -19.08 17.88 15.10
C GLN A 441 -17.93 18.77 15.59
N LEU A 442 -16.86 18.18 16.15
CA LEU A 442 -15.75 18.92 16.73
C LEU A 442 -14.93 19.63 15.65
N THR A 443 -14.69 20.93 15.82
CA THR A 443 -13.79 21.72 14.96
C THR A 443 -12.39 21.88 15.55
N GLU A 444 -12.27 21.69 16.86
CA GLU A 444 -11.02 21.75 17.63
C GLU A 444 -11.02 20.67 18.71
N LEU A 445 -9.83 20.22 19.07
CA LEU A 445 -9.61 19.29 20.17
C LEU A 445 -8.23 19.53 20.76
N ASP A 446 -8.19 20.06 21.98
CA ASP A 446 -6.94 20.21 22.73
C ASP A 446 -6.63 18.91 23.49
N ILE A 447 -5.58 18.22 23.07
CA ILE A 447 -5.05 17.03 23.74
C ILE A 447 -3.64 17.24 24.29
N SER A 448 -3.12 18.47 24.24
CA SER A 448 -1.75 18.78 24.66
C SER A 448 -1.46 18.47 26.14
N PRO A 449 -2.42 18.48 27.08
CA PRO A 449 -2.14 18.13 28.48
C PRO A 449 -2.03 16.63 28.77
N PHE A 450 -2.44 15.74 27.85
CA PHE A 450 -2.70 14.33 28.18
C PHE A 450 -1.65 13.36 27.60
N HIS A 451 -1.30 12.35 28.40
CA HIS A 451 -0.42 11.24 28.02
C HIS A 451 -1.23 10.13 27.30
N LEU A 452 -1.82 10.45 26.14
CA LEU A 452 -2.68 9.51 25.41
C LEU A 452 -1.87 8.39 24.75
N LYS A 453 -2.29 7.15 25.01
CA LYS A 453 -1.84 5.95 24.28
C LYS A 453 -2.75 5.60 23.13
N THR A 454 -4.03 5.97 23.22
CA THR A 454 -5.03 5.71 22.19
C THR A 454 -5.92 6.92 22.00
N LEU A 455 -6.00 7.39 20.75
CA LEU A 455 -6.88 8.46 20.32
C LEU A 455 -7.70 8.03 19.10
N ASN A 456 -9.02 8.14 19.21
CA ASN A 456 -9.92 8.07 18.06
C ASN A 456 -10.82 9.30 18.03
N CYS A 457 -10.47 10.26 17.18
CA CYS A 457 -11.25 11.47 16.91
C CYS A 457 -11.72 11.52 15.45
N SER A 458 -11.80 10.37 14.78
CA SER A 458 -12.21 10.28 13.38
C SER A 458 -13.64 10.79 13.12
N ASN A 459 -13.98 11.14 11.89
CA ASN A 459 -15.31 11.64 11.52
C ASN A 459 -15.70 12.88 12.35
N ASN A 460 -14.88 13.93 12.26
CA ASN A 460 -15.11 15.25 12.84
C ASN A 460 -14.73 16.34 11.81
N GLN A 461 -14.59 17.59 12.24
CA GLN A 461 -14.22 18.74 11.40
C GLN A 461 -12.92 19.39 11.91
N ILE A 462 -12.04 18.61 12.53
CA ILE A 462 -10.81 19.11 13.15
C ILE A 462 -9.81 19.51 12.06
N THR A 463 -9.22 20.69 12.20
CA THR A 463 -8.28 21.26 11.22
C THR A 463 -6.80 21.12 11.61
N SER A 464 -6.52 20.95 12.90
CA SER A 464 -5.19 20.71 13.44
C SER A 464 -5.27 19.99 14.78
N LEU A 465 -4.24 19.22 15.12
CA LEU A 465 -4.10 18.54 16.40
C LEU A 465 -2.69 18.79 16.94
N ASN A 466 -2.61 19.20 18.21
CA ASN A 466 -1.36 19.39 18.92
C ASN A 466 -1.20 18.28 19.96
N PHE A 467 -0.16 17.48 19.82
CA PHE A 467 0.16 16.40 20.76
C PHE A 467 1.14 16.91 21.82
N GLY A 468 0.84 16.68 23.10
CA GLY A 468 1.77 16.97 24.20
C GLY A 468 2.85 15.91 24.37
N TYR A 469 2.47 14.65 24.21
CA TYR A 469 3.31 13.46 24.42
C TYR A 469 3.14 12.44 23.28
N PRO A 470 3.45 12.81 22.02
CA PRO A 470 3.29 11.93 20.84
C PRO A 470 4.08 10.62 20.94
N GLU A 471 5.17 10.58 21.70
CA GLU A 471 6.02 9.41 21.91
C GLU A 471 5.34 8.25 22.65
N GLU A 472 4.27 8.52 23.41
CA GLU A 472 3.47 7.51 24.12
C GLU A 472 2.32 6.94 23.28
N MET A 473 2.04 7.53 22.11
CA MET A 473 0.92 7.13 21.26
C MET A 473 1.15 5.75 20.64
N ILE A 474 0.18 4.85 20.81
CA ILE A 474 0.19 3.50 20.24
C ILE A 474 -0.83 3.37 19.11
N ASN A 475 -2.02 3.93 19.31
CA ASN A 475 -3.14 3.85 18.37
C ASN A 475 -3.67 5.25 18.05
N LEU A 476 -3.44 5.72 16.84
CA LEU A 476 -3.91 7.02 16.37
C LEU A 476 -4.91 6.86 15.23
N ASN A 477 -6.14 7.31 15.45
CA ASN A 477 -7.16 7.41 14.42
C ASN A 477 -7.72 8.83 14.34
N ILE A 478 -7.28 9.55 13.31
CA ILE A 478 -7.67 10.93 12.99
C ILE A 478 -8.40 11.01 11.64
N SER A 479 -8.81 9.87 11.07
CA SER A 479 -9.37 9.82 9.71
C SER A 479 -10.66 10.63 9.56
N GLN A 480 -10.99 11.04 8.33
CA GLN A 480 -12.21 11.81 8.02
C GLN A 480 -12.31 13.10 8.85
N ASN A 481 -11.29 13.96 8.71
CA ASN A 481 -11.19 15.29 9.32
C ASN A 481 -10.70 16.29 8.25
N GLN A 482 -10.28 17.48 8.68
CA GLN A 482 -9.72 18.54 7.81
C GLN A 482 -8.27 18.87 8.21
N ILE A 483 -7.55 17.90 8.78
CA ILE A 483 -6.20 18.11 9.30
C ILE A 483 -5.25 18.37 8.14
N THR A 484 -4.45 19.44 8.24
CA THR A 484 -3.56 19.90 7.17
C THR A 484 -2.11 19.44 7.33
N SER A 485 -1.71 18.97 8.51
CA SER A 485 -0.37 18.44 8.76
C SER A 485 -0.36 17.43 9.90
N LEU A 486 0.57 16.47 9.83
CA LEU A 486 0.88 15.52 10.90
C LEU A 486 2.38 15.29 10.93
N ASP A 487 3.05 15.78 11.96
CA ASP A 487 4.49 15.56 12.15
C ASP A 487 4.75 14.20 12.82
N LEU A 488 5.08 13.20 12.01
CA LEU A 488 5.43 11.86 12.48
C LEU A 488 6.82 11.78 13.12
N ALA A 489 7.70 12.77 12.93
CA ALA A 489 9.05 12.74 13.48
C ALA A 489 9.06 12.84 15.02
N SER A 490 8.02 13.46 15.58
CA SER A 490 7.79 13.58 17.03
C SER A 490 7.24 12.30 17.67
N PHE A 491 6.79 11.32 16.90
CA PHE A 491 6.28 10.04 17.40
C PHE A 491 7.43 9.04 17.60
N SER A 492 7.21 8.02 18.43
CA SER A 492 8.18 6.95 18.66
C SER A 492 7.80 5.67 17.90
N SER A 493 8.70 4.68 17.92
CA SER A 493 8.45 3.33 17.38
C SER A 493 7.28 2.58 18.06
N ASN A 494 6.70 3.13 19.13
CA ASN A 494 5.52 2.57 19.79
C ASN A 494 4.22 2.78 18.98
N LEU A 495 4.21 3.64 17.95
CA LEU A 495 3.02 3.84 17.11
C LEU A 495 2.75 2.61 16.24
N ILE A 496 1.81 1.77 16.68
CA ILE A 496 1.49 0.49 16.02
C ILE A 496 0.39 0.69 14.96
N HIS A 497 -0.62 1.52 15.24
CA HIS A 497 -1.74 1.75 14.33
C HIS A 497 -1.89 3.22 14.00
N LEU A 498 -1.80 3.55 12.71
CA LEU A 498 -2.01 4.90 12.19
C LEU A 498 -3.14 4.90 11.15
N ARG A 499 -4.21 5.63 11.43
CA ARG A 499 -5.29 5.95 10.49
C ARG A 499 -5.44 7.46 10.36
N CYS A 500 -5.10 7.98 9.19
CA CYS A 500 -5.17 9.40 8.87
C CYS A 500 -5.77 9.66 7.48
N ASP A 501 -6.42 8.66 6.88
CA ASP A 501 -7.13 8.80 5.60
C ASP A 501 -8.24 9.85 5.64
N ASN A 502 -8.60 10.39 4.49
CA ASN A 502 -9.60 11.44 4.29
C ASN A 502 -9.31 12.70 5.14
N ASN A 503 -8.10 13.24 4.99
CA ASN A 503 -7.66 14.52 5.54
C ASN A 503 -7.07 15.41 4.43
N LEU A 504 -6.46 16.54 4.82
CA LEU A 504 -5.77 17.48 3.91
C LEU A 504 -4.26 17.46 4.13
N ILE A 505 -3.70 16.31 4.54
CA ILE A 505 -2.27 16.13 4.83
C ILE A 505 -1.53 15.93 3.50
N PRO A 506 -0.58 16.81 3.13
CA PRO A 506 0.07 16.76 1.82
C PRO A 506 1.08 15.61 1.68
N ASP A 507 1.79 15.29 2.75
CA ASP A 507 2.90 14.33 2.82
C ASP A 507 3.03 13.72 4.22
N LEU A 508 3.70 12.56 4.31
CA LEU A 508 3.95 11.84 5.55
C LEU A 508 5.37 11.25 5.52
N ASP A 509 6.16 11.54 6.56
CA ASP A 509 7.52 11.01 6.74
C ASP A 509 7.54 9.86 7.76
N PHE A 510 7.86 8.65 7.30
CA PHE A 510 7.91 7.45 8.14
C PHE A 510 9.31 7.15 8.70
N SER A 511 10.25 8.09 8.65
CA SER A 511 11.65 7.84 9.09
C SER A 511 11.79 7.41 10.57
N ASN A 512 10.87 7.84 11.45
CA ASN A 512 10.91 7.53 12.89
C ASN A 512 9.84 6.52 13.36
N VAL A 513 8.94 6.07 12.47
CA VAL A 513 7.81 5.20 12.81
C VAL A 513 7.75 3.99 11.87
N ASN A 514 7.38 2.83 12.40
CA ASN A 514 7.25 1.60 11.61
C ASN A 514 5.96 0.87 12.00
N PRO A 515 4.79 1.40 11.55
CA PRO A 515 3.50 0.93 12.02
C PRO A 515 3.18 -0.48 11.50
N LEU A 516 2.34 -1.20 12.24
CA LEU A 516 1.77 -2.48 11.84
C LEU A 516 0.56 -2.29 10.90
N TYR A 517 -0.20 -1.23 11.12
CA TYR A 517 -1.38 -0.86 10.33
C TYR A 517 -1.25 0.60 9.88
N LEU A 518 -1.38 0.83 8.59
CA LEU A 518 -1.40 2.16 7.98
C LEU A 518 -2.65 2.33 7.11
N SER A 519 -3.40 3.40 7.34
CA SER A 519 -4.44 3.90 6.45
C SER A 519 -4.27 5.40 6.23
N CYS A 520 -4.01 5.83 4.99
CA CYS A 520 -3.74 7.24 4.70
C CYS A 520 -4.16 7.66 3.28
N GLY A 521 -4.13 8.98 3.06
CA GLY A 521 -4.45 9.66 1.80
C GLY A 521 -5.80 10.38 1.83
N PRO A 522 -6.07 11.37 0.95
CA PRO A 522 -5.25 11.79 -0.18
C PRO A 522 -3.90 12.38 0.22
N LEU A 523 -2.88 12.14 -0.60
CA LEU A 523 -1.54 12.72 -0.46
C LEU A 523 -1.18 13.45 -1.74
N SER A 524 -0.54 14.61 -1.60
CA SER A 524 -0.04 15.43 -2.73
C SER A 524 1.37 15.06 -3.17
N THR A 525 2.10 14.30 -2.36
CA THR A 525 3.42 13.75 -2.71
C THR A 525 3.38 12.23 -2.67
N PRO A 526 4.27 11.55 -3.42
CA PRO A 526 4.45 10.10 -3.29
C PRO A 526 4.75 9.68 -1.85
N ILE A 527 4.06 8.66 -1.35
CA ILE A 527 4.35 8.06 -0.05
C ILE A 527 5.66 7.28 -0.09
N GLN A 528 6.47 7.37 0.96
CA GLN A 528 7.71 6.59 1.10
C GLN A 528 7.56 5.65 2.29
N ILE A 529 7.25 4.38 2.02
CA ILE A 529 6.92 3.36 3.03
C ILE A 529 7.89 2.18 3.00
N GLU A 530 8.97 2.26 2.23
CA GLU A 530 9.94 1.18 2.04
C GLU A 530 10.61 0.75 3.36
N ASN A 531 10.69 1.67 4.34
CA ASN A 531 11.23 1.39 5.67
C ASN A 531 10.19 0.83 6.66
N CYS A 532 8.90 0.78 6.29
CA CYS A 532 7.81 0.27 7.13
C CYS A 532 7.74 -1.27 7.09
N THR A 533 8.85 -1.97 7.34
CA THR A 533 8.99 -3.42 7.18
C THR A 533 8.09 -4.28 8.09
N ASN A 534 7.53 -3.69 9.16
CA ASN A 534 6.59 -4.38 10.05
C ASN A 534 5.15 -4.38 9.53
N LEU A 535 4.86 -3.64 8.44
CA LEU A 535 3.52 -3.39 7.98
C LEU A 535 2.80 -4.69 7.62
N ARG A 536 1.66 -4.93 8.27
CA ARG A 536 0.75 -6.06 7.99
C ARG A 536 -0.49 -5.62 7.24
N THR A 537 -0.93 -4.38 7.46
CA THR A 537 -2.11 -3.83 6.79
C THR A 537 -1.80 -2.47 6.20
N LEU A 538 -2.03 -2.33 4.90
CA LEU A 538 -1.87 -1.09 4.16
C LEU A 538 -3.19 -0.70 3.50
N SER A 539 -3.61 0.54 3.68
CA SER A 539 -4.75 1.11 2.98
C SER A 539 -4.40 2.50 2.45
N LEU A 540 -4.41 2.68 1.14
CA LEU A 540 -4.14 3.97 0.50
C LEU A 540 -5.37 4.46 -0.25
N PHE A 541 -5.75 5.70 0.02
CA PHE A 541 -6.91 6.37 -0.56
C PHE A 541 -6.47 7.61 -1.34
N ASP A 542 -6.96 7.79 -2.57
CA ASP A 542 -6.84 9.04 -3.32
C ASP A 542 -5.38 9.54 -3.47
N THR A 543 -4.44 8.64 -3.81
CA THR A 543 -3.02 8.96 -3.94
C THR A 543 -2.62 9.26 -5.38
N GLU A 544 -1.85 10.34 -5.61
CA GLU A 544 -1.32 10.71 -6.94
C GLU A 544 -0.15 9.81 -7.42
N GLN A 545 0.20 8.79 -6.66
CA GLN A 545 1.36 7.93 -6.90
C GLN A 545 1.21 7.05 -8.15
N GLU A 546 2.21 7.10 -9.04
CA GLU A 546 2.26 6.23 -10.23
C GLU A 546 2.90 4.86 -9.94
N ILE A 547 3.84 4.80 -8.99
CA ILE A 547 4.61 3.59 -8.62
C ILE A 547 4.86 3.58 -7.11
N ILE A 548 4.75 2.40 -6.49
CA ILE A 548 5.17 2.12 -5.11
C ILE A 548 6.02 0.86 -5.11
N ASN A 549 7.15 0.89 -4.39
CA ASN A 549 7.98 -0.30 -4.21
C ASN A 549 7.56 -1.08 -2.96
N PHE A 550 7.11 -2.33 -3.15
CA PHE A 550 6.69 -3.22 -2.07
C PHE A 550 7.76 -4.28 -1.71
N SER A 551 8.95 -4.24 -2.31
CA SER A 551 9.94 -5.32 -2.19
C SER A 551 10.35 -5.61 -0.74
N SER A 552 10.43 -4.58 0.11
CA SER A 552 10.76 -4.69 1.54
C SER A 552 9.57 -5.01 2.47
N LEU A 553 8.34 -5.03 1.95
CA LEU A 553 7.09 -5.15 2.73
C LEU A 553 6.58 -6.60 2.79
N THR A 554 7.46 -7.54 3.13
CA THR A 554 7.20 -8.99 3.09
C THR A 554 6.16 -9.48 4.12
N ASN A 555 5.91 -8.69 5.17
CA ASN A 555 4.93 -9.01 6.22
C ASN A 555 3.48 -8.61 5.89
N LEU A 556 3.23 -8.03 4.71
CA LEU A 556 1.89 -7.62 4.32
C LEU A 556 0.91 -8.80 4.31
N THR A 557 -0.20 -8.61 5.02
CA THR A 557 -1.33 -9.56 5.08
C THR A 557 -2.56 -9.01 4.37
N SER A 558 -2.79 -7.69 4.46
CA SER A 558 -3.95 -7.05 3.85
C SER A 558 -3.56 -5.76 3.15
N VAL A 559 -3.97 -5.62 1.89
CA VAL A 559 -3.73 -4.43 1.09
C VAL A 559 -5.05 -3.93 0.51
N LEU A 560 -5.32 -2.64 0.65
CA LEU A 560 -6.45 -1.95 0.04
C LEU A 560 -5.99 -0.68 -0.66
N PHE A 561 -6.34 -0.56 -1.93
CA PHE A 561 -6.11 0.64 -2.72
C PHE A 561 -7.44 1.19 -3.23
N TRP A 562 -7.66 2.48 -3.03
CA TRP A 562 -8.87 3.15 -3.49
C TRP A 562 -8.50 4.44 -4.22
N ASN A 563 -8.97 4.57 -5.47
CA ASN A 563 -8.75 5.76 -6.31
C ASN A 563 -7.27 6.15 -6.44
N THR A 564 -6.41 5.18 -6.73
CA THR A 564 -4.97 5.39 -6.90
C THR A 564 -4.60 5.68 -8.35
N ASN A 565 -3.55 6.48 -8.57
CA ASN A 565 -3.02 6.80 -9.89
C ASN A 565 -1.95 5.81 -10.41
N MET A 566 -1.79 4.65 -9.73
CA MET A 566 -0.74 3.69 -10.04
C MET A 566 -0.94 3.00 -11.39
N ASN A 567 0.14 2.82 -12.14
CA ASN A 567 0.14 2.07 -13.41
C ASN A 567 0.31 0.58 -13.18
N THR A 568 1.11 0.21 -12.18
CA THR A 568 1.46 -1.18 -11.87
C THR A 568 1.44 -1.40 -10.36
N ILE A 569 1.00 -2.58 -9.92
CA ILE A 569 1.10 -3.03 -8.53
C ILE A 569 1.89 -4.33 -8.50
N ASP A 570 3.03 -4.36 -7.82
CA ASP A 570 3.79 -5.60 -7.61
C ASP A 570 3.78 -6.01 -6.14
N LEU A 571 3.12 -7.14 -5.83
CA LEU A 571 3.01 -7.71 -4.49
C LEU A 571 3.65 -9.10 -4.42
N SER A 572 4.56 -9.44 -5.34
CA SER A 572 5.24 -10.75 -5.37
C SER A 572 6.07 -11.03 -4.11
N SER A 573 6.58 -10.00 -3.43
CA SER A 573 7.29 -10.12 -2.14
C SER A 573 6.38 -10.38 -0.93
N ALA A 574 5.07 -10.13 -1.05
CA ALA A 574 4.12 -10.23 0.07
C ALA A 574 3.59 -11.66 0.25
N THR A 575 4.47 -12.57 0.68
CA THR A 575 4.16 -14.02 0.84
C THR A 575 3.04 -14.30 1.87
N ASN A 576 2.81 -13.37 2.81
CA ASN A 576 1.78 -13.48 3.85
C ASN A 576 0.43 -12.84 3.48
N LEU A 577 0.24 -12.39 2.23
CA LEU A 577 -0.95 -11.65 1.78
C LEU A 577 -2.22 -12.51 1.78
N THR A 578 -3.17 -12.25 2.69
CA THR A 578 -4.48 -12.92 2.80
C THR A 578 -5.56 -12.18 2.03
N ASP A 579 -5.46 -10.85 1.95
CA ASP A 579 -6.51 -9.97 1.46
C ASP A 579 -5.91 -8.89 0.54
N PHE A 580 -6.42 -8.79 -0.68
CA PHE A 580 -6.04 -7.78 -1.66
C PHE A 580 -7.27 -7.13 -2.27
N GLN A 581 -7.34 -5.80 -2.17
CA GLN A 581 -8.45 -5.05 -2.75
C GLN A 581 -7.94 -3.82 -3.50
N VAL A 582 -8.48 -3.60 -4.69
CA VAL A 582 -8.23 -2.39 -5.47
C VAL A 582 -9.53 -1.90 -6.11
N TYR A 583 -9.81 -0.62 -5.91
CA TYR A 583 -11.02 0.06 -6.35
C TYR A 583 -10.65 1.33 -7.10
N ASN A 584 -11.32 1.58 -8.21
CA ASN A 584 -11.26 2.86 -8.94
C ASN A 584 -9.85 3.27 -9.38
N ALA A 585 -8.97 2.31 -9.73
CA ALA A 585 -7.63 2.61 -10.23
C ALA A 585 -7.67 2.75 -11.76
N GLN A 586 -7.78 3.99 -12.25
CA GLN A 586 -8.03 4.27 -13.66
C GLN A 586 -6.83 3.99 -14.57
N ASN A 587 -5.60 4.21 -14.09
CA ASN A 587 -4.38 4.00 -14.89
C ASN A 587 -3.75 2.61 -14.73
N LEU A 588 -4.29 1.79 -13.84
CA LEU A 588 -3.71 0.50 -13.50
C LEU A 588 -3.84 -0.46 -14.68
N THR A 589 -2.72 -0.90 -15.24
CA THR A 589 -2.64 -1.85 -16.36
C THR A 589 -2.16 -3.24 -15.95
N TYR A 590 -1.39 -3.33 -14.86
CA TYR A 590 -0.73 -4.57 -14.44
C TYR A 590 -0.77 -4.79 -12.91
N ILE A 591 -1.03 -6.03 -12.49
CA ILE A 591 -0.91 -6.47 -11.09
C ILE A 591 -0.10 -7.77 -11.01
N ASN A 592 0.93 -7.82 -10.16
CA ASN A 592 1.66 -9.04 -9.83
C ASN A 592 1.24 -9.57 -8.44
N LEU A 593 0.53 -10.70 -8.42
CA LEU A 593 0.09 -11.44 -7.22
C LEU A 593 0.76 -12.82 -7.12
N LYS A 594 1.89 -13.05 -7.80
CA LYS A 594 2.65 -14.30 -7.74
C LYS A 594 3.56 -14.30 -6.50
N CYS A 595 2.94 -14.49 -5.33
CA CYS A 595 3.61 -14.47 -4.03
C CYS A 595 3.77 -15.86 -3.40
N GLY A 596 3.55 -16.94 -4.17
CA GLY A 596 3.69 -18.32 -3.71
C GLY A 596 2.54 -18.81 -2.84
N ARG A 597 1.40 -18.11 -2.85
CA ARG A 597 0.28 -18.37 -1.93
C ARG A 597 -0.94 -18.91 -2.67
N THR A 598 -1.61 -19.89 -2.08
CA THR A 598 -2.95 -20.33 -2.49
C THR A 598 -4.05 -19.47 -1.87
N TRP A 599 -4.97 -18.96 -2.71
CA TRP A 599 -6.08 -18.12 -2.26
C TRP A 599 -7.31 -18.98 -1.94
N TYR A 600 -7.71 -19.02 -0.67
CA TYR A 600 -8.86 -19.81 -0.20
C TYR A 600 -10.13 -18.93 -0.07
N GLY A 601 -11.22 -19.33 -0.72
CA GLY A 601 -12.54 -18.70 -0.57
C GLY A 601 -13.60 -19.35 -1.46
N ALA A 602 -14.75 -19.73 -0.89
CA ALA A 602 -15.83 -20.42 -1.62
C ALA A 602 -16.55 -19.48 -2.59
N VAL A 603 -16.90 -19.98 -3.78
CA VAL A 603 -17.91 -19.34 -4.64
C VAL A 603 -19.27 -19.71 -4.06
N GLY A 604 -20.04 -18.73 -3.61
CA GLY A 604 -21.40 -18.94 -3.10
C GLY A 604 -21.51 -18.89 -1.58
N ASN A 605 -22.13 -17.80 -1.12
CA ASN A 605 -22.68 -17.54 0.21
C ASN A 605 -21.69 -17.13 1.33
N SER A 606 -21.60 -15.81 1.50
CA SER A 606 -21.50 -15.10 2.79
C SER A 606 -20.18 -15.09 3.57
N TYR A 607 -19.02 -15.27 2.94
CA TYR A 607 -17.73 -14.87 3.53
C TYR A 607 -16.90 -14.07 2.52
N SER A 608 -16.27 -13.00 3.00
CA SER A 608 -15.52 -12.00 2.23
C SER A 608 -14.58 -12.64 1.18
N TYR A 609 -14.67 -12.20 -0.07
CA TYR A 609 -13.69 -12.57 -1.09
C TYR A 609 -12.32 -11.98 -0.73
N PRO A 610 -11.24 -12.78 -0.76
CA PRO A 610 -9.91 -12.31 -0.40
C PRO A 610 -9.31 -11.42 -1.49
N ILE A 611 -9.79 -11.51 -2.73
CA ILE A 611 -9.44 -10.58 -3.82
C ILE A 611 -10.69 -9.80 -4.21
N LYS A 612 -10.57 -8.47 -4.33
CA LYS A 612 -11.62 -7.61 -4.90
C LYS A 612 -11.00 -6.57 -5.82
N ILE A 613 -11.34 -6.64 -7.10
CA ILE A 613 -10.87 -5.71 -8.13
C ILE A 613 -12.11 -5.13 -8.79
N SER A 614 -12.28 -3.82 -8.74
CA SER A 614 -13.43 -3.18 -9.39
C SER A 614 -13.12 -1.76 -9.87
N SER A 615 -13.83 -1.33 -10.92
CA SER A 615 -13.66 -0.01 -11.54
C SER A 615 -12.21 0.29 -11.97
N CYS A 616 -11.51 -0.72 -12.51
CA CYS A 616 -10.14 -0.60 -13.04
C CYS A 616 -10.17 -0.83 -14.58
N PRO A 617 -10.63 0.14 -15.39
CA PRO A 617 -10.99 -0.10 -16.79
C PRO A 617 -9.81 -0.31 -17.75
N ASN A 618 -8.59 0.08 -17.35
CA ASN A 618 -7.38 -0.11 -18.15
C ASN A 618 -6.56 -1.33 -17.71
N LEU A 619 -7.05 -2.12 -16.76
CA LEU A 619 -6.35 -3.31 -16.27
C LEU A 619 -6.37 -4.36 -17.38
N THR A 620 -5.19 -4.72 -17.89
CA THR A 620 -5.06 -5.68 -18.99
C THR A 620 -4.45 -7.00 -18.54
N PHE A 621 -3.65 -7.02 -17.48
CA PHE A 621 -2.93 -8.21 -17.06
C PHE A 621 -2.81 -8.37 -15.53
N ILE A 622 -3.02 -9.59 -15.05
CA ILE A 622 -2.73 -10.00 -13.67
C ILE A 622 -1.84 -11.24 -13.70
N CYS A 623 -0.67 -11.13 -13.07
CA CYS A 623 0.14 -12.30 -12.81
C CYS A 623 -0.24 -12.96 -11.48
N SER A 624 -0.33 -14.29 -11.45
CA SER A 624 -0.59 -15.04 -10.21
C SER A 624 -0.05 -16.47 -10.25
N ASP A 625 0.11 -17.11 -9.10
CA ASP A 625 0.46 -18.53 -9.05
C ASP A 625 -0.59 -19.39 -9.77
N GLU A 626 -0.16 -20.45 -10.46
CA GLU A 626 -1.01 -21.26 -11.36
C GLU A 626 -2.29 -21.77 -10.69
N VAL A 627 -2.16 -22.17 -9.43
CA VAL A 627 -3.25 -22.66 -8.56
C VAL A 627 -4.38 -21.63 -8.36
N ASN A 628 -4.11 -20.34 -8.54
CA ASN A 628 -5.07 -19.26 -8.28
C ASN A 628 -5.74 -18.73 -9.53
N ILE A 629 -5.23 -19.01 -10.73
CA ILE A 629 -5.69 -18.42 -12.00
C ILE A 629 -7.21 -18.62 -12.15
N SER A 630 -7.72 -19.82 -11.92
CA SER A 630 -9.16 -20.11 -11.99
C SER A 630 -9.97 -19.28 -10.99
N LYS A 631 -9.47 -19.12 -9.77
CA LYS A 631 -10.14 -18.38 -8.69
C LYS A 631 -10.20 -16.87 -8.97
N ILE A 632 -9.12 -16.29 -9.46
CA ILE A 632 -9.07 -14.86 -9.79
C ILE A 632 -10.00 -14.57 -10.96
N ASN A 633 -10.05 -15.46 -11.96
CA ASN A 633 -11.00 -15.36 -13.07
C ASN A 633 -12.47 -15.32 -12.60
N GLU A 634 -12.86 -16.16 -11.63
CA GLU A 634 -14.21 -16.12 -11.04
C GLU A 634 -14.50 -14.78 -10.36
N VAL A 635 -13.53 -14.23 -9.63
CA VAL A 635 -13.66 -12.97 -8.88
C VAL A 635 -13.80 -11.78 -9.83
N ILE A 636 -12.98 -11.70 -10.87
CA ILE A 636 -13.07 -10.65 -11.91
C ILE A 636 -14.43 -10.73 -12.62
N ALA A 637 -14.88 -11.93 -12.99
CA ALA A 637 -16.19 -12.10 -13.62
C ALA A 637 -17.35 -11.58 -12.74
N TYR A 638 -17.22 -11.66 -11.42
CA TYR A 638 -18.24 -11.20 -10.47
C TYR A 638 -18.20 -9.67 -10.25
N TYR A 639 -17.02 -9.06 -10.11
CA TYR A 639 -16.87 -7.66 -9.69
C TYR A 639 -16.65 -6.65 -10.84
N SER A 640 -16.20 -7.09 -12.02
CA SER A 640 -15.93 -6.22 -13.18
C SER A 640 -16.83 -6.57 -14.37
N ALA A 641 -18.15 -6.42 -14.18
CA ALA A 641 -19.18 -6.67 -15.18
C ALA A 641 -19.16 -5.74 -16.42
N ASN A 642 -18.13 -4.92 -16.63
CA ASN A 642 -17.98 -4.07 -17.82
C ASN A 642 -16.50 -4.00 -18.30
N SER A 643 -16.22 -4.85 -19.30
CA SER A 643 -15.34 -4.62 -20.45
C SER A 643 -13.86 -4.22 -20.26
N GLN A 644 -13.01 -5.23 -20.00
CA GLN A 644 -11.82 -5.59 -20.79
C GLN A 644 -11.48 -7.06 -20.45
N MET A 645 -10.96 -7.85 -21.41
CA MET A 645 -10.43 -9.18 -21.08
C MET A 645 -9.13 -8.99 -20.31
N VAL A 646 -9.19 -9.05 -18.98
CA VAL A 646 -7.99 -9.10 -18.15
C VAL A 646 -7.35 -10.46 -18.35
N ASN A 647 -6.17 -10.50 -18.95
CA ASN A 647 -5.40 -11.73 -19.07
C ASN A 647 -4.87 -12.12 -17.69
N ILE A 648 -4.99 -13.39 -17.30
CA ILE A 648 -4.49 -13.90 -16.02
C ILE A 648 -3.63 -15.13 -16.29
N ASN A 649 -2.34 -15.07 -15.98
CA ASN A 649 -1.46 -16.23 -16.09
C ASN A 649 -0.32 -16.17 -15.05
N SER A 650 0.56 -17.17 -15.07
CA SER A 650 1.66 -17.31 -14.12
C SER A 650 3.01 -16.75 -14.58
N TYR A 651 3.06 -16.14 -15.76
CA TYR A 651 4.25 -15.58 -16.41
C TYR A 651 4.34 -14.08 -16.15
N CYS A 652 4.93 -13.69 -15.02
CA CYS A 652 5.14 -12.28 -14.65
C CYS A 652 6.47 -11.73 -15.19
N SER A 653 7.43 -12.65 -15.31
CA SER A 653 8.85 -12.46 -15.59
C SER A 653 9.42 -13.86 -15.80
N PHE A 654 10.42 -14.01 -16.69
CA PHE A 654 11.13 -15.28 -16.89
C PHE A 654 12.10 -15.61 -15.75
N ILE A 655 12.39 -14.61 -14.93
CA ILE A 655 13.05 -14.70 -13.63
C ILE A 655 11.97 -14.87 -12.56
N PRO A 656 12.09 -15.82 -11.60
CA PRO A 656 11.14 -15.94 -10.49
C PRO A 656 10.99 -14.63 -9.70
N GLY A 657 9.81 -14.36 -9.18
CA GLY A 657 9.61 -13.31 -8.17
C GLY A 657 9.94 -13.83 -6.76
N GLY A 658 10.21 -12.92 -5.81
CA GLY A 658 10.67 -13.25 -4.46
C GLY A 658 12.21 -13.32 -4.35
N ASP A 659 12.73 -13.69 -3.18
CA ASP A 659 14.16 -13.98 -3.01
C ASP A 659 14.47 -15.36 -3.58
N TYR A 660 15.53 -15.46 -4.38
CA TYR A 660 15.99 -16.70 -5.00
C TYR A 660 17.50 -16.64 -5.25
N ASN A 661 18.20 -17.76 -5.20
CA ASN A 661 19.58 -17.82 -5.67
C ASN A 661 19.63 -18.33 -7.11
N ILE A 662 20.74 -18.11 -7.80
CA ILE A 662 20.96 -18.61 -9.17
C ILE A 662 22.11 -19.61 -9.14
N ILE A 663 21.91 -20.83 -9.61
CA ILE A 663 23.00 -21.72 -9.99
C ILE A 663 23.22 -21.55 -11.48
N SER A 664 24.37 -21.00 -11.86
CA SER A 664 24.72 -20.69 -13.25
C SER A 664 26.05 -21.32 -13.61
N GLY A 665 26.25 -21.63 -14.88
CA GLY A 665 27.53 -22.14 -15.36
C GLY A 665 27.51 -22.42 -16.85
N ASN A 666 28.64 -22.91 -17.34
CA ASN A 666 28.81 -23.31 -18.73
C ASN A 666 29.11 -24.81 -18.84
N VAL A 667 28.74 -25.41 -19.97
CA VAL A 667 29.08 -26.79 -20.32
C VAL A 667 30.02 -26.75 -21.52
N HIS A 668 31.27 -27.10 -21.29
CA HIS A 668 32.32 -27.09 -22.32
C HIS A 668 32.76 -28.51 -22.69
N PHE A 669 33.10 -28.70 -23.96
CA PHE A 669 33.82 -29.86 -24.45
C PHE A 669 35.31 -29.53 -24.61
N ASP A 670 36.13 -30.11 -23.75
CA ASP A 670 37.59 -30.03 -23.81
C ASP A 670 38.11 -30.95 -24.92
N SER A 671 38.34 -30.33 -26.08
CA SER A 671 38.81 -31.02 -27.28
C SER A 671 40.32 -31.24 -27.31
N ASN A 672 41.07 -30.56 -26.43
CA ASN A 672 42.53 -30.50 -26.51
C ASN A 672 43.23 -31.08 -25.25
N ASP A 673 42.46 -31.54 -24.28
CA ASP A 673 42.87 -32.20 -23.03
C ASP A 673 43.71 -31.28 -22.13
N ASN A 674 43.40 -29.98 -22.11
CA ASN A 674 44.02 -28.98 -21.22
C ASN A 674 43.13 -28.56 -20.05
N GLY A 675 41.94 -29.16 -19.91
CA GLY A 675 40.89 -28.76 -18.99
C GLY A 675 40.03 -27.64 -19.57
N CYS A 676 38.75 -27.61 -19.20
CA CYS A 676 37.81 -26.66 -19.78
C CYS A 676 38.13 -25.20 -19.44
N ASP A 677 38.54 -24.45 -20.47
CA ASP A 677 38.77 -23.01 -20.44
C ASP A 677 37.84 -22.27 -21.41
N GLU A 678 37.89 -20.92 -21.40
CA GLU A 678 37.00 -20.09 -22.23
C GLU A 678 37.17 -20.29 -23.74
N ASN A 679 38.24 -20.96 -24.20
CA ASN A 679 38.46 -21.28 -25.61
C ASN A 679 37.87 -22.65 -26.01
N ASP A 680 37.39 -23.45 -25.04
CA ASP A 680 36.77 -24.73 -25.31
C ASP A 680 35.35 -24.61 -25.83
N ILE A 681 34.90 -25.67 -26.51
CA ILE A 681 33.67 -25.65 -27.28
C ILE A 681 32.48 -25.64 -26.32
N SER A 682 31.78 -24.51 -26.22
CA SER A 682 30.49 -24.44 -25.53
C SER A 682 29.47 -25.36 -26.19
N ILE A 683 28.77 -26.16 -25.39
CA ILE A 683 27.77 -27.11 -25.89
C ILE A 683 26.37 -26.49 -25.77
N PRO A 684 25.71 -26.12 -26.88
CA PRO A 684 24.36 -25.57 -26.84
C PRO A 684 23.32 -26.66 -26.55
N PHE A 685 22.21 -26.27 -25.92
CA PHE A 685 21.06 -27.14 -25.65
C PHE A 685 21.38 -28.45 -24.90
N PHE A 686 22.45 -28.45 -24.12
CA PHE A 686 22.87 -29.57 -23.29
C PHE A 686 21.96 -29.69 -22.06
N ARG A 687 21.49 -30.90 -21.78
CA ARG A 687 20.55 -31.17 -20.68
C ARG A 687 21.30 -31.46 -19.37
N LEU A 688 20.92 -30.76 -18.31
CA LEU A 688 21.32 -31.02 -16.93
C LEU A 688 20.06 -31.40 -16.12
N ALA A 689 19.98 -32.65 -15.66
CA ALA A 689 18.93 -33.06 -14.72
C ALA A 689 19.22 -32.51 -13.32
N VAL A 690 18.17 -32.19 -12.56
CA VAL A 690 18.30 -31.53 -11.24
C VAL A 690 17.69 -32.40 -10.15
N ASP A 691 18.51 -32.77 -9.18
CA ASP A 691 18.09 -33.42 -7.94
C ASP A 691 18.34 -32.48 -6.74
N VAL A 692 17.47 -32.53 -5.74
CA VAL A 692 17.57 -31.69 -4.53
C VAL A 692 17.62 -32.60 -3.31
N ASP A 693 18.64 -32.45 -2.47
CA ASP A 693 18.86 -33.28 -1.27
C ASP A 693 18.80 -34.79 -1.54
N ALA A 694 19.38 -35.20 -2.67
CA ALA A 694 19.36 -36.58 -3.18
C ALA A 694 17.95 -37.13 -3.49
N VAL A 695 16.97 -36.25 -3.71
CA VAL A 695 15.62 -36.58 -4.17
C VAL A 695 15.48 -36.17 -5.64
N THR A 696 15.06 -37.12 -6.47
CA THR A 696 14.80 -36.87 -7.90
C THR A 696 13.60 -35.97 -8.08
N THR A 697 13.80 -34.82 -8.73
CA THR A 697 12.72 -33.82 -8.92
C THR A 697 12.03 -33.92 -10.28
N ASN A 698 12.54 -34.76 -11.20
CA ASN A 698 12.18 -34.77 -12.61
C ASN A 698 12.27 -33.38 -13.28
N SER A 699 13.13 -32.49 -12.74
CA SER A 699 13.39 -31.18 -13.34
C SER A 699 14.69 -31.20 -14.12
N SER A 700 14.79 -30.34 -15.12
CA SER A 700 16.02 -30.18 -15.91
C SER A 700 16.17 -28.75 -16.39
N VAL A 701 17.41 -28.31 -16.49
CA VAL A 701 17.78 -27.07 -17.17
C VAL A 701 18.59 -27.41 -18.41
N PHE A 702 18.48 -26.57 -19.44
CA PHE A 702 19.25 -26.72 -20.66
C PHE A 702 20.18 -25.52 -20.84
N THR A 703 21.34 -25.75 -21.43
CA THR A 703 22.19 -24.64 -21.87
C THR A 703 21.55 -23.91 -23.04
N ASN A 704 21.74 -22.60 -23.11
CA ASN A 704 21.32 -21.80 -24.25
C ASN A 704 22.27 -21.99 -25.45
N ASN A 705 22.07 -21.24 -26.53
CA ASN A 705 22.94 -21.27 -27.72
C ASN A 705 24.43 -20.99 -27.45
N ASN A 706 24.78 -20.39 -26.30
CA ASN A 706 26.16 -20.06 -25.92
C ASN A 706 26.77 -21.07 -24.92
N GLY A 707 26.06 -22.15 -24.58
CA GLY A 707 26.49 -23.14 -23.60
C GLY A 707 26.20 -22.77 -22.13
N VAL A 708 25.58 -21.62 -21.88
CA VAL A 708 25.30 -21.14 -20.51
C VAL A 708 23.93 -21.62 -20.05
N TYR A 709 23.84 -22.09 -18.81
CA TYR A 709 22.58 -22.43 -18.16
C TYR A 709 22.35 -21.59 -16.90
N ASN A 710 21.07 -21.38 -16.56
CA ASN A 710 20.66 -20.70 -15.33
C ASN A 710 19.54 -21.51 -14.65
N LEU A 711 19.79 -21.96 -13.43
CA LEU A 711 18.82 -22.62 -12.57
C LEU A 711 18.50 -21.70 -11.39
N TYR A 712 17.25 -21.24 -11.30
CA TYR A 712 16.80 -20.41 -10.19
C TYR A 712 16.31 -21.27 -9.02
N THR A 713 16.77 -20.99 -7.81
CA THR A 713 16.50 -21.79 -6.60
C THR A 713 15.87 -20.94 -5.51
N ALA A 714 14.66 -21.30 -5.07
CA ALA A 714 13.91 -20.57 -4.04
C ALA A 714 13.89 -21.27 -2.66
N THR A 715 14.72 -22.31 -2.49
CA THR A 715 14.81 -23.10 -1.25
C THR A 715 16.26 -23.41 -0.93
N GLU A 716 16.61 -23.42 0.35
CA GLU A 716 17.89 -23.93 0.83
C GLU A 716 18.01 -25.43 0.53
N GLY A 717 19.23 -25.92 0.31
CA GLY A 717 19.48 -27.33 0.07
C GLY A 717 20.70 -27.62 -0.79
N GLN A 718 20.97 -28.91 -0.97
CA GLN A 718 22.03 -29.39 -1.84
C GLN A 718 21.46 -29.74 -3.21
N TYR A 719 21.81 -28.93 -4.21
CA TYR A 719 21.41 -29.13 -5.60
C TYR A 719 22.46 -29.95 -6.35
N ALA A 720 22.07 -31.13 -6.83
CA ALA A 720 22.88 -31.99 -7.68
C ALA A 720 22.45 -31.84 -9.14
N LEU A 721 23.32 -31.28 -9.98
CA LEU A 721 23.12 -31.15 -11.42
C LEU A 721 23.84 -32.32 -12.11
N ILE A 722 23.08 -33.12 -12.85
CA ILE A 722 23.50 -34.37 -13.48
C ILE A 722 23.52 -34.18 -15.01
N PRO A 723 24.69 -34.15 -15.64
CA PRO A 723 24.85 -34.15 -17.09
C PRO A 723 24.15 -35.32 -17.78
N VAL A 724 23.33 -35.05 -18.79
CA VAL A 724 22.60 -36.10 -19.53
C VAL A 724 23.13 -36.18 -20.97
N LEU A 725 23.98 -37.18 -21.19
CA LEU A 725 24.59 -37.46 -22.49
C LEU A 725 23.70 -38.37 -23.34
N GLU A 726 23.58 -38.05 -24.63
CA GLU A 726 22.90 -38.90 -25.62
C GLU A 726 23.63 -40.26 -25.78
N ASN A 727 24.97 -40.20 -25.87
CA ASN A 727 25.87 -41.34 -25.99
C ASN A 727 26.85 -41.37 -24.80
N PRO A 728 26.42 -41.81 -23.60
CA PRO A 728 27.23 -41.71 -22.37
C PRO A 728 28.54 -42.49 -22.42
N SER A 729 28.67 -43.50 -23.28
CA SER A 729 29.92 -44.25 -23.46
C SER A 729 31.03 -43.46 -24.17
N TYR A 730 30.68 -42.43 -24.95
CA TYR A 730 31.64 -41.69 -25.79
C TYR A 730 32.36 -40.57 -25.04
N PHE A 731 31.88 -40.21 -23.86
CA PHE A 731 32.33 -39.04 -23.12
C PHE A 731 32.50 -39.34 -21.65
N THR A 732 33.34 -38.54 -20.98
CA THR A 732 33.42 -38.47 -19.52
C THR A 732 33.12 -37.05 -19.08
N VAL A 733 32.41 -36.87 -17.96
CA VAL A 733 32.05 -35.54 -17.45
C VAL A 733 32.65 -35.30 -16.06
N SER A 734 33.07 -34.07 -15.80
CA SER A 734 33.56 -33.64 -14.50
C SER A 734 33.08 -32.22 -14.20
N PRO A 735 32.45 -31.95 -13.05
CA PRO A 735 32.02 -32.92 -12.03
C PRO A 735 30.78 -33.74 -12.46
N GLU A 736 30.58 -34.94 -11.91
CA GLU A 736 29.37 -35.76 -12.13
C GLU A 736 28.98 -36.52 -10.84
N PRO A 737 27.87 -36.16 -10.15
CA PRO A 737 27.11 -34.93 -10.34
C PRO A 737 27.90 -33.69 -9.92
N GLY A 738 27.60 -32.55 -10.52
CA GLY A 738 28.00 -31.25 -10.00
C GLY A 738 27.12 -30.88 -8.81
N ILE A 739 27.71 -30.41 -7.72
CA ILE A 739 26.98 -30.08 -6.49
C ILE A 739 27.11 -28.58 -6.20
N ALA A 740 25.98 -27.90 -6.05
CA ALA A 740 25.88 -26.55 -5.51
C ALA A 740 25.10 -26.59 -4.18
N ILE A 741 25.62 -25.91 -3.16
CA ILE A 741 24.99 -25.83 -1.84
C ILE A 741 24.45 -24.42 -1.67
N ILE A 742 23.15 -24.31 -1.43
CA ILE A 742 22.48 -23.06 -1.10
C ILE A 742 22.19 -23.08 0.40
N GLU A 743 22.99 -22.33 1.16
CA GLU A 743 22.88 -22.27 2.63
C GLU A 743 21.81 -21.26 3.10
N GLU A 744 21.63 -20.17 2.36
CA GLU A 744 20.63 -19.12 2.62
C GLU A 744 20.07 -18.60 1.28
N ILE A 745 18.83 -18.11 1.29
CA ILE A 745 18.21 -17.46 0.12
C ILE A 745 18.46 -15.95 0.18
N ASP A 746 19.45 -15.48 -0.57
CA ASP A 746 20.04 -14.13 -0.46
C ASP A 746 20.26 -13.41 -1.80
N ASN A 747 19.73 -13.95 -2.90
CA ASN A 747 19.90 -13.40 -4.25
C ASN A 747 21.33 -13.52 -4.82
N SER A 748 22.18 -14.35 -4.22
CA SER A 748 23.50 -14.63 -4.77
C SER A 748 23.48 -15.65 -5.92
N THR A 749 24.57 -15.65 -6.70
CA THR A 749 24.78 -16.60 -7.80
C THR A 749 25.91 -17.57 -7.43
N ALA A 750 25.62 -18.87 -7.47
CA ALA A 750 26.60 -19.93 -7.38
C ALA A 750 27.03 -20.37 -8.79
N THR A 751 28.34 -20.45 -9.03
CA THR A 751 28.90 -20.91 -10.31
C THR A 751 29.20 -22.40 -10.27
N LEU A 752 28.73 -23.16 -11.26
CA LEU A 752 28.99 -24.59 -11.41
C LEU A 752 29.21 -24.95 -12.89
N ASP A 753 30.47 -25.02 -13.31
CA ASP A 753 30.80 -25.39 -14.69
C ASP A 753 30.97 -26.90 -14.85
N PHE A 754 30.66 -27.41 -16.05
CA PHE A 754 30.83 -28.81 -16.42
C PHE A 754 31.83 -28.94 -17.56
N CYS A 755 32.77 -29.85 -17.39
CA CYS A 755 33.77 -30.18 -18.40
C CYS A 755 33.55 -31.58 -18.96
N ILE A 756 33.39 -31.68 -20.27
CA ILE A 756 33.20 -32.93 -21.01
C ILE A 756 34.47 -33.23 -21.79
N THR A 757 35.01 -34.43 -21.62
CA THR A 757 36.17 -34.93 -22.38
C THR A 757 35.80 -36.17 -23.18
N ALA A 758 36.54 -36.41 -24.28
CA ALA A 758 36.34 -37.60 -25.11
C ALA A 758 36.79 -38.87 -24.37
N ASN A 759 35.95 -39.91 -24.37
CA ASN A 759 36.32 -41.26 -23.95
C ASN A 759 36.46 -42.16 -25.17
N GLY A 760 37.69 -42.46 -25.60
CA GLY A 760 37.93 -43.25 -26.82
C GLY A 760 37.71 -42.46 -28.12
N ILE A 761 37.66 -43.16 -29.24
CA ILE A 761 37.49 -42.58 -30.59
C ILE A 761 36.17 -43.08 -31.15
N HIS A 762 35.17 -42.20 -31.20
CA HIS A 762 33.80 -42.51 -31.62
C HIS A 762 33.30 -41.46 -32.63
N PRO A 763 33.52 -41.64 -33.94
CA PRO A 763 32.86 -40.87 -34.99
C PRO A 763 31.37 -41.24 -35.06
N ASP A 764 30.46 -40.26 -35.11
CA ASP A 764 29.01 -40.51 -35.19
C ASP A 764 28.28 -39.27 -35.71
N LEU A 765 27.52 -39.41 -36.80
CA LEU A 765 26.78 -38.31 -37.44
C LEU A 765 25.30 -38.63 -37.58
N GLU A 766 24.47 -37.62 -37.39
CA GLU A 766 23.02 -37.70 -37.65
C GLU A 766 22.59 -36.59 -38.62
N ILE A 767 21.61 -36.89 -39.46
CA ILE A 767 20.94 -35.90 -40.31
C ILE A 767 19.44 -36.03 -40.21
N ILE A 768 18.74 -34.90 -40.18
CA ILE A 768 17.29 -34.82 -40.10
C ILE A 768 16.82 -33.75 -41.07
N ILE A 769 15.65 -33.94 -41.66
CA ILE A 769 14.96 -32.93 -42.46
C ILE A 769 13.58 -32.64 -41.87
N ALA A 770 13.26 -31.36 -41.73
CA ALA A 770 11.99 -30.89 -41.18
C ALA A 770 11.33 -29.85 -42.12
N PRO A 771 10.02 -29.97 -42.41
CA PRO A 771 9.32 -29.01 -43.27
C PRO A 771 8.88 -27.77 -42.47
N VAL A 772 9.65 -26.68 -42.54
CA VAL A 772 9.35 -25.42 -41.83
C VAL A 772 8.09 -24.76 -42.39
N THR A 773 7.96 -24.76 -43.72
CA THR A 773 6.74 -24.30 -44.41
C THR A 773 6.12 -25.50 -45.13
N PRO A 774 4.82 -25.78 -44.97
CA PRO A 774 4.20 -26.97 -45.55
C PRO A 774 4.16 -26.91 -47.08
N ALA A 775 4.24 -28.08 -47.72
CA ALA A 775 4.06 -28.21 -49.16
C ALA A 775 2.60 -27.94 -49.56
N ARG A 776 2.39 -26.93 -50.41
CA ARG A 776 1.08 -26.59 -50.99
C ARG A 776 1.19 -26.49 -52.51
N PRO A 777 0.22 -27.01 -53.28
CA PRO A 777 0.30 -26.99 -54.73
C PRO A 777 0.43 -25.58 -55.29
N GLY A 778 1.48 -25.30 -56.06
CA GLY A 778 1.73 -24.00 -56.68
C GLY A 778 2.36 -22.94 -55.76
N PHE A 779 2.74 -23.29 -54.53
CA PHE A 779 3.42 -22.40 -53.59
C PHE A 779 4.85 -22.87 -53.30
N GLU A 780 5.63 -22.01 -52.65
CA GLU A 780 6.93 -22.37 -52.10
C GLU A 780 6.78 -23.09 -50.76
N ALA A 781 7.64 -24.07 -50.53
CA ALA A 781 7.79 -24.84 -49.30
C ALA A 781 9.26 -24.80 -48.86
N GLU A 782 9.49 -24.74 -47.56
CA GLU A 782 10.83 -24.61 -46.98
C GLU A 782 11.14 -25.80 -46.10
N TYR A 783 12.35 -26.34 -46.28
CA TYR A 783 12.85 -27.51 -45.58
C TYR A 783 14.14 -27.16 -44.85
N LEU A 784 14.21 -27.50 -43.58
CA LEU A 784 15.38 -27.35 -42.73
C LEU A 784 16.09 -28.69 -42.65
N LEU A 785 17.27 -28.79 -43.25
CA LEU A 785 18.18 -29.92 -43.05
C LEU A 785 19.08 -29.60 -41.87
N VAL A 786 19.04 -30.41 -40.82
CA VAL A 786 19.92 -30.30 -39.64
C VAL A 786 20.83 -31.52 -39.61
N TYR A 787 22.13 -31.30 -39.53
CA TYR A 787 23.09 -32.37 -39.33
C TYR A 787 23.95 -32.09 -38.10
N LYS A 788 24.16 -33.12 -37.28
CA LYS A 788 24.78 -33.03 -35.96
C LYS A 788 25.91 -34.04 -35.84
N ASN A 789 27.01 -33.64 -35.21
CA ASN A 789 28.04 -34.55 -34.77
C ASN A 789 27.72 -35.06 -33.36
N LYS A 790 27.32 -36.32 -33.27
CA LYS A 790 27.02 -37.02 -32.01
C LYS A 790 28.21 -37.78 -31.45
N GLY A 791 29.29 -37.82 -32.23
CA GLY A 791 30.56 -38.43 -31.87
C GLY A 791 31.46 -37.47 -31.13
N ASN A 792 32.64 -37.96 -30.78
CA ASN A 792 33.66 -37.21 -30.04
C ASN A 792 34.87 -36.82 -30.92
N GLN A 793 34.75 -36.96 -32.24
CA GLN A 793 35.80 -36.65 -33.21
C GLN A 793 35.39 -35.46 -34.08
N ILE A 794 36.34 -34.58 -34.43
CA ILE A 794 36.09 -33.51 -35.42
C ILE A 794 36.06 -34.15 -36.81
N LEU A 795 34.97 -33.94 -37.56
CA LEU A 795 34.74 -34.59 -38.85
C LEU A 795 34.69 -33.59 -40.01
N SER A 796 35.15 -34.02 -41.18
CA SER A 796 35.07 -33.27 -42.44
C SER A 796 34.83 -34.23 -43.59
N GLN A 797 33.93 -33.90 -44.50
CA GLN A 797 33.68 -34.72 -45.68
C GLN A 797 33.24 -33.86 -46.87
N GLN A 798 33.89 -34.10 -48.00
CA GLN A 798 33.47 -33.54 -49.29
C GLN A 798 32.24 -34.31 -49.80
N TYR A 799 31.24 -33.59 -50.30
CA TYR A 799 29.92 -34.11 -50.68
C TYR A 799 29.26 -34.93 -49.56
N GLY A 800 29.49 -34.49 -48.32
CA GLY A 800 29.10 -35.20 -47.10
C GLY A 800 27.61 -35.11 -46.81
N VAL A 801 26.97 -33.96 -47.02
CA VAL A 801 25.53 -33.78 -46.85
C VAL A 801 24.85 -33.89 -48.21
N ASN A 802 23.88 -34.79 -48.35
CA ASN A 802 23.18 -35.08 -49.59
C ASN A 802 21.67 -34.95 -49.37
N PHE A 803 20.99 -34.30 -50.31
CA PHE A 803 19.54 -34.11 -50.27
C PHE A 803 18.93 -34.51 -51.61
N PHE A 804 17.96 -35.42 -51.56
CA PHE A 804 17.27 -35.95 -52.73
C PHE A 804 15.79 -35.61 -52.69
N TYR A 805 15.25 -35.22 -53.86
CA TYR A 805 13.85 -34.84 -54.04
C TYR A 805 13.37 -35.25 -55.43
N ASN A 806 12.05 -35.31 -55.63
CA ASN A 806 11.47 -35.61 -56.93
C ASN A 806 11.39 -34.34 -57.80
N GLN A 807 12.38 -34.15 -58.67
CA GLN A 807 12.44 -33.01 -59.59
C GLN A 807 11.25 -32.86 -60.57
N ASN A 808 10.46 -33.91 -60.78
CA ASN A 808 9.30 -33.82 -61.67
C ASN A 808 8.12 -33.14 -60.97
N LEU A 809 8.07 -33.13 -59.63
CA LEU A 809 6.97 -32.60 -58.82
C LEU A 809 7.28 -31.20 -58.25
N MET A 810 8.54 -30.78 -58.27
CA MET A 810 9.00 -29.55 -57.64
C MET A 810 10.32 -29.05 -58.20
N GLN A 811 10.60 -27.76 -58.03
CA GLN A 811 11.80 -27.10 -58.48
C GLN A 811 12.50 -26.35 -57.34
N LEU A 812 13.84 -26.38 -57.33
CA LEU A 812 14.63 -25.57 -56.40
C LEU A 812 14.45 -24.07 -56.66
N VAL A 813 14.15 -23.31 -55.60
CA VAL A 813 14.10 -21.84 -55.60
C VAL A 813 15.40 -21.29 -55.05
N SER A 814 15.77 -21.67 -53.82
CA SER A 814 16.98 -21.18 -53.17
C SER A 814 17.47 -22.11 -52.06
N THR A 815 18.70 -21.87 -51.61
CA THR A 815 19.33 -22.57 -50.48
C THR A 815 20.08 -21.56 -49.61
N SER A 816 20.03 -21.69 -48.28
CA SER A 816 20.78 -20.79 -47.38
C SER A 816 22.30 -20.93 -47.53
N VAL A 817 22.78 -22.12 -47.94
CA VAL A 817 24.18 -22.41 -48.25
C VAL A 817 24.25 -22.96 -49.67
N ALA A 818 25.11 -22.40 -50.52
CA ALA A 818 25.26 -22.86 -51.89
C ALA A 818 25.81 -24.31 -51.96
N PRO A 819 25.20 -25.21 -52.75
CA PRO A 819 25.67 -26.59 -52.87
C PRO A 819 27.01 -26.70 -53.60
N SER A 820 27.86 -27.62 -53.13
CA SER A 820 29.14 -27.97 -53.77
C SER A 820 28.93 -28.73 -55.08
N SER A 821 27.81 -29.44 -55.22
CA SER A 821 27.37 -30.10 -56.44
C SER A 821 25.85 -30.16 -56.51
N GLN A 822 25.28 -29.95 -57.70
CA GLN A 822 23.85 -30.03 -57.94
C GLN A 822 23.57 -30.80 -59.23
N GLY A 823 22.60 -31.70 -59.18
CA GLY A 823 22.13 -32.47 -60.33
C GLY A 823 20.60 -32.62 -60.35
N PRO A 824 20.06 -33.28 -61.39
CA PRO A 824 18.65 -33.64 -61.47
C PRO A 824 18.18 -34.41 -60.21
N GLY A 825 17.27 -33.81 -59.43
CA GLY A 825 16.69 -34.43 -58.22
C GLY A 825 17.64 -34.58 -57.01
N GLY A 826 18.78 -33.90 -56.99
CA GLY A 826 19.72 -34.02 -55.87
C GLY A 826 20.70 -32.85 -55.70
N MET A 827 21.06 -32.57 -54.44
CA MET A 827 22.01 -31.53 -54.03
C MET A 827 23.00 -32.09 -53.01
N GLN A 828 24.25 -31.61 -53.06
CA GLN A 828 25.33 -32.06 -52.19
C GLN A 828 26.14 -30.89 -51.64
N TRP A 829 26.50 -30.95 -50.36
CA TRP A 829 27.33 -29.97 -49.67
C TRP A 829 28.51 -30.63 -48.97
N ASP A 830 29.60 -29.89 -48.89
CA ASP A 830 30.74 -30.23 -48.03
C ASP A 830 30.45 -29.79 -46.59
N TYR A 831 30.93 -30.55 -45.61
CA TYR A 831 31.09 -30.04 -44.24
C TYR A 831 32.55 -30.15 -43.84
N VAL A 832 33.07 -29.10 -43.20
CA VAL A 832 34.47 -29.01 -42.77
C VAL A 832 34.51 -28.63 -41.30
N ASN A 833 35.37 -29.30 -40.53
CA ASN A 833 35.55 -29.12 -39.09
C ASN A 833 34.22 -29.10 -38.34
N LEU A 834 33.36 -30.09 -38.55
CA LEU A 834 32.15 -30.27 -37.75
C LEU A 834 32.58 -30.80 -36.38
N LEU A 835 32.48 -29.96 -35.37
CA LEU A 835 32.96 -30.22 -34.02
C LEU A 835 32.00 -31.17 -33.26
N PRO A 836 32.47 -31.94 -32.26
CA PRO A 836 31.59 -32.68 -31.36
C PRO A 836 30.49 -31.81 -30.76
N PHE A 837 29.27 -32.33 -30.67
CA PHE A 837 28.05 -31.63 -30.25
C PHE A 837 27.59 -30.47 -31.15
N GLU A 838 28.32 -30.12 -32.21
CA GLU A 838 27.92 -29.08 -33.14
C GLU A 838 26.79 -29.58 -34.05
N SER A 839 25.74 -28.76 -34.16
CA SER A 839 24.69 -28.90 -35.16
C SER A 839 24.81 -27.76 -36.18
N ARG A 840 24.70 -28.10 -37.47
CA ARG A 840 24.60 -27.12 -38.56
C ARG A 840 23.33 -27.35 -39.35
N SER A 841 22.84 -26.30 -40.00
CA SER A 841 21.60 -26.36 -40.75
C SER A 841 21.67 -25.71 -42.13
N ILE A 842 20.91 -26.25 -43.07
CA ILE A 842 20.72 -25.72 -44.42
C ILE A 842 19.22 -25.60 -44.68
N VAL A 843 18.77 -24.39 -45.04
CA VAL A 843 17.38 -24.15 -45.46
C VAL A 843 17.32 -24.32 -46.98
N VAL A 844 16.37 -25.11 -47.45
CA VAL A 844 16.11 -25.37 -48.87
C VAL A 844 14.69 -24.95 -49.20
N THR A 845 14.53 -24.00 -50.11
CA THR A 845 13.22 -23.52 -50.58
C THR A 845 12.90 -24.16 -51.93
N MET A 846 11.75 -24.83 -52.02
CA MET A 846 11.28 -25.55 -53.20
C MET A 846 9.93 -24.99 -53.65
N ALA A 847 9.77 -24.73 -54.95
CA ALA A 847 8.49 -24.43 -55.57
C ALA A 847 7.79 -25.75 -55.93
N ILE A 848 6.59 -25.96 -55.38
CA ILE A 848 5.78 -27.16 -55.64
C ILE A 848 4.93 -26.94 -56.88
N ASN A 849 4.85 -27.94 -57.78
CA ASN A 849 4.06 -27.80 -59.00
C ASN A 849 2.59 -27.47 -58.69
N PRO A 850 1.93 -26.61 -59.50
CA PRO A 850 0.51 -26.35 -59.34
C PRO A 850 -0.33 -27.56 -59.79
N PRO A 851 -1.60 -27.66 -59.38
CA PRO A 851 -2.52 -28.69 -59.88
C PRO A 851 -2.78 -28.59 -61.39
N THR A 852 -2.44 -27.43 -61.98
CA THR A 852 -2.58 -27.15 -63.41
C THR A 852 -1.33 -27.50 -64.23
N ASP A 853 -0.28 -28.06 -63.62
CA ASP A 853 0.90 -28.51 -64.37
C ASP A 853 0.51 -29.58 -65.41
N PRO A 854 0.95 -29.44 -66.68
CA PRO A 854 0.48 -30.29 -67.76
C PRO A 854 1.08 -31.70 -67.76
N GLU A 855 2.20 -31.95 -67.07
CA GLU A 855 2.88 -33.24 -67.08
C GLU A 855 2.85 -33.93 -65.71
N ASN A 856 3.09 -33.17 -64.63
CA ASN A 856 3.28 -33.69 -63.28
C ASN A 856 2.59 -32.78 -62.24
N PRO A 857 1.24 -32.73 -62.21
CA PRO A 857 0.52 -31.94 -61.23
C PRO A 857 0.67 -32.54 -59.83
N VAL A 858 0.83 -31.66 -58.84
CA VAL A 858 0.75 -32.01 -57.42
C VAL A 858 -0.61 -31.55 -56.90
N ASN A 859 -1.31 -32.43 -56.19
CA ASN A 859 -2.62 -32.21 -55.59
C ASN A 859 -2.54 -32.29 -54.07
N ILE A 860 -3.59 -31.82 -53.42
CA ILE A 860 -3.79 -32.06 -51.98
C ILE A 860 -3.86 -33.58 -51.75
N ASP A 861 -3.29 -34.03 -50.63
CA ASP A 861 -3.14 -35.42 -50.22
C ASP A 861 -2.10 -36.24 -51.01
N ASP A 862 -1.42 -35.65 -52.00
CA ASP A 862 -0.24 -36.28 -52.60
C ASP A 862 0.90 -36.36 -51.56
N GLU A 863 1.72 -37.40 -51.62
CA GLU A 863 2.87 -37.58 -50.74
C GLU A 863 4.17 -37.19 -51.45
N LEU A 864 4.94 -36.29 -50.85
CA LEU A 864 6.26 -35.87 -51.29
C LEU A 864 7.33 -36.53 -50.44
N THR A 865 8.12 -37.41 -51.04
CA THR A 865 9.23 -38.08 -50.37
C THR A 865 10.54 -37.32 -50.59
N PHE A 866 11.24 -37.08 -49.49
CA PHE A 866 12.57 -36.51 -49.45
C PHE A 866 13.53 -37.47 -48.77
N THR A 867 14.79 -37.46 -49.18
CA THR A 867 15.83 -38.25 -48.51
C THR A 867 17.03 -37.36 -48.24
N ALA A 868 17.36 -37.19 -46.96
CA ALA A 868 18.58 -36.57 -46.51
C ALA A 868 19.57 -37.66 -46.09
N VAL A 869 20.81 -37.58 -46.57
CA VAL A 869 21.88 -38.53 -46.23
C VAL A 869 23.10 -37.74 -45.82
N ILE A 870 23.70 -38.08 -44.68
CA ILE A 870 25.02 -37.62 -44.30
C ILE A 870 26.00 -38.80 -44.39
N LEU A 871 27.17 -38.54 -44.95
CA LEU A 871 28.25 -39.51 -45.08
C LEU A 871 29.40 -39.12 -44.14
N PRO A 872 29.92 -40.06 -43.35
CA PRO A 872 31.19 -39.92 -42.64
C PRO A 872 32.37 -40.44 -43.48
N GLN A 873 33.59 -39.99 -43.16
CA GLN A 873 34.80 -40.35 -43.91
C GLN A 873 35.31 -41.78 -43.62
N SER A 874 35.10 -42.33 -42.41
CA SER A 874 35.35 -43.74 -42.02
C SER A 874 34.97 -43.94 -40.54
N GLY A 875 34.39 -45.09 -40.18
CA GLY A 875 34.28 -45.52 -38.77
C GLY A 875 33.12 -44.95 -37.97
N ASP A 876 32.07 -44.46 -38.62
CA ASP A 876 30.83 -44.05 -37.95
C ASP A 876 30.12 -45.25 -37.31
N GLU A 877 29.73 -45.09 -36.05
CA GLU A 877 29.23 -46.18 -35.22
C GLU A 877 27.73 -46.45 -35.39
N ILE A 878 26.91 -45.43 -35.64
CA ILE A 878 25.46 -45.58 -35.85
C ILE A 878 25.12 -45.22 -37.30
N VAL A 879 25.01 -46.22 -38.16
CA VAL A 879 24.76 -45.98 -39.59
C VAL A 879 23.29 -45.67 -39.91
N GLN A 880 22.36 -45.88 -38.97
CA GLN A 880 20.92 -45.74 -39.21
C GLN A 880 20.42 -44.30 -39.16
N ASP A 881 21.03 -43.43 -38.36
CA ASP A 881 20.68 -42.00 -38.23
C ASP A 881 21.43 -41.10 -39.24
N ASN A 882 22.32 -41.71 -40.02
CA ASN A 882 22.96 -41.10 -41.17
C ASN A 882 22.01 -40.88 -42.37
N THR A 883 20.79 -41.40 -42.33
CA THR A 883 19.77 -41.19 -43.38
C THR A 883 18.42 -40.90 -42.76
N PHE A 884 17.75 -39.85 -43.24
CA PHE A 884 16.39 -39.51 -42.86
C PHE A 884 15.50 -39.41 -44.08
N VAL A 885 14.37 -40.10 -44.04
CA VAL A 885 13.34 -40.05 -45.08
C VAL A 885 12.14 -39.30 -44.51
N LEU A 886 11.77 -38.20 -45.16
CA LEU A 886 10.56 -37.44 -44.84
C LEU A 886 9.52 -37.72 -45.91
N ASN A 887 8.37 -38.26 -45.49
CA ASN A 887 7.18 -38.37 -46.32
C ASN A 887 6.21 -37.27 -45.88
N GLN A 888 6.06 -36.24 -46.70
CA GLN A 888 5.20 -35.11 -46.39
C GLN A 888 3.92 -35.16 -47.23
N THR A 889 2.78 -35.15 -46.57
CA THR A 889 1.48 -34.96 -47.25
C THR A 889 1.31 -33.50 -47.68
N VAL A 890 0.89 -33.30 -48.92
CA VAL A 890 0.60 -31.98 -49.49
C VAL A 890 -0.75 -31.48 -48.98
N VAL A 891 -0.76 -30.27 -48.44
CA VAL A 891 -1.94 -29.69 -47.78
C VAL A 891 -2.50 -28.50 -48.58
N GLY A 892 -3.79 -28.20 -48.40
CA GLY A 892 -4.43 -27.01 -48.97
C GLY A 892 -4.47 -25.84 -47.99
N SER A 893 -5.13 -26.07 -46.85
CA SER A 893 -5.17 -25.18 -45.69
C SER A 893 -4.50 -25.86 -44.51
N TYR A 894 -3.81 -25.09 -43.68
CA TYR A 894 -3.07 -25.60 -42.55
C TYR A 894 -3.01 -24.52 -41.45
N ASP A 895 -2.92 -24.95 -40.20
CA ASP A 895 -2.80 -24.08 -39.03
C ASP A 895 -1.31 -23.78 -38.76
N PRO A 896 -0.82 -22.55 -38.97
CA PRO A 896 0.60 -22.23 -38.80
C PRO A 896 1.15 -22.41 -37.37
N ASN A 897 0.27 -22.65 -36.38
CA ASN A 897 0.62 -23.00 -35.02
C ASN A 897 0.34 -24.49 -34.76
N ASP A 898 1.32 -25.36 -34.96
CA ASP A 898 1.13 -26.81 -34.94
C ASP A 898 2.30 -27.60 -34.33
N ILE A 899 2.09 -28.90 -34.15
CA ILE A 899 3.12 -29.88 -33.84
C ILE A 899 2.94 -31.10 -34.74
N ASN A 900 4.03 -31.65 -35.30
CA ASN A 900 4.00 -32.87 -36.12
C ASN A 900 5.10 -33.86 -35.75
N CYS A 901 4.79 -35.16 -35.86
CA CYS A 901 5.80 -36.20 -35.88
C CYS A 901 6.38 -36.34 -37.30
N LEU A 902 7.70 -36.21 -37.44
CA LEU A 902 8.36 -36.24 -38.76
C LEU A 902 8.45 -37.64 -39.38
N GLN A 903 8.29 -38.69 -38.57
CA GLN A 903 8.17 -40.07 -39.06
C GLN A 903 6.78 -40.39 -39.63
N GLY A 904 5.79 -39.53 -39.41
CA GLY A 904 4.42 -39.67 -39.88
C GLY A 904 3.47 -40.27 -38.84
N ASP A 905 2.19 -40.36 -39.23
CA ASP A 905 1.09 -40.77 -38.34
C ASP A 905 1.08 -42.28 -38.07
N ILE A 906 1.77 -43.08 -38.89
CA ILE A 906 1.88 -44.54 -38.75
C ILE A 906 3.34 -44.94 -38.93
N VAL A 907 3.89 -45.62 -37.91
CA VAL A 907 5.27 -46.13 -37.92
C VAL A 907 5.29 -47.63 -37.61
N PRO A 908 6.27 -48.39 -38.15
CA PRO A 908 6.37 -49.81 -37.86
C PRO A 908 6.68 -50.06 -36.37
N PRO A 909 6.27 -51.20 -35.78
CA PRO A 909 6.53 -51.50 -34.38
C PRO A 909 8.02 -51.63 -34.02
N SER A 910 8.91 -51.69 -35.03
CA SER A 910 10.35 -51.60 -34.83
C SER A 910 10.80 -50.22 -34.32
N GLU A 911 9.97 -49.19 -34.41
CA GLU A 911 10.23 -47.85 -33.86
C GLU A 911 9.90 -47.72 -32.37
N ILE A 912 9.30 -48.74 -31.75
CA ILE A 912 9.09 -48.75 -30.29
C ILE A 912 10.46 -48.82 -29.59
N GLY A 913 10.73 -47.86 -28.72
CA GLY A 913 12.04 -47.68 -28.07
C GLY A 913 13.01 -46.77 -28.83
N ASN A 914 12.69 -46.36 -30.06
CA ASN A 914 13.52 -45.47 -30.89
C ASN A 914 13.06 -44.01 -30.77
N PHE A 915 13.88 -43.11 -31.32
CA PHE A 915 13.61 -41.68 -31.37
C PHE A 915 12.49 -41.34 -32.37
N LEU A 916 11.45 -40.66 -31.89
CA LEU A 916 10.54 -39.89 -32.72
C LEU A 916 10.96 -38.42 -32.72
N HIS A 917 10.88 -37.79 -33.88
CA HIS A 917 11.24 -36.39 -34.11
C HIS A 917 9.98 -35.55 -34.21
N TYR A 918 9.95 -34.43 -33.50
CA TYR A 918 8.83 -33.52 -33.49
C TYR A 918 9.25 -32.12 -33.89
N LEU A 919 8.48 -31.54 -34.81
CA LEU A 919 8.59 -30.15 -35.21
C LEU A 919 7.39 -29.39 -34.66
N VAL A 920 7.64 -28.39 -33.81
CA VAL A 920 6.63 -27.42 -33.40
C VAL A 920 6.82 -26.15 -34.23
N ARG A 921 5.75 -25.64 -34.82
CA ARG A 921 5.75 -24.37 -35.57
C ARG A 921 4.82 -23.38 -34.90
N PHE A 922 5.17 -22.11 -34.98
CA PHE A 922 4.35 -21.02 -34.47
C PHE A 922 4.45 -19.79 -35.36
N GLU A 923 3.36 -19.04 -35.50
CA GLU A 923 3.27 -17.78 -36.24
C GLU A 923 2.55 -16.73 -35.39
N ASN A 924 3.12 -15.53 -35.34
CA ASN A 924 2.46 -14.40 -34.72
C ASN A 924 1.31 -13.89 -35.62
N THR A 925 0.09 -14.32 -35.34
CA THR A 925 -1.12 -13.88 -36.06
C THR A 925 -1.66 -12.53 -35.56
N GLY A 926 -1.00 -11.90 -34.59
CA GLY A 926 -1.37 -10.60 -34.04
C GLY A 926 -1.02 -9.43 -34.98
N THR A 927 -1.46 -8.22 -34.61
CA THR A 927 -1.20 -6.99 -35.40
C THR A 927 0.03 -6.20 -34.94
N ALA A 928 0.76 -6.70 -33.94
CA ALA A 928 1.95 -6.08 -33.37
C ALA A 928 3.04 -7.14 -33.16
N PRO A 929 4.33 -6.76 -33.08
CA PRO A 929 5.42 -7.68 -32.78
C PRO A 929 5.22 -8.34 -31.41
N ALA A 930 5.41 -9.65 -31.33
CA ALA A 930 5.45 -10.38 -30.06
C ALA A 930 6.84 -10.23 -29.45
N GLU A 931 6.91 -9.65 -28.26
CA GLU A 931 8.17 -9.44 -27.55
C GLU A 931 8.69 -10.77 -27.01
N ASN A 932 7.81 -11.64 -26.52
CA ASN A 932 8.18 -12.94 -25.98
C ASN A 932 7.29 -14.06 -26.50
N VAL A 933 7.87 -15.26 -26.67
CA VAL A 933 7.11 -16.47 -27.01
C VAL A 933 7.50 -17.59 -26.06
N VAL A 934 6.51 -18.27 -25.47
CA VAL A 934 6.72 -19.48 -24.69
C VAL A 934 5.99 -20.64 -25.35
N VAL A 935 6.68 -21.74 -25.61
CA VAL A 935 6.08 -22.97 -26.12
C VAL A 935 6.18 -24.04 -25.06
N LYS A 936 5.04 -24.54 -24.60
CA LYS A 936 4.98 -25.66 -23.65
C LYS A 936 4.62 -26.94 -24.38
N VAL A 937 5.40 -27.99 -24.17
CA VAL A 937 5.11 -29.34 -24.65
C VAL A 937 4.88 -30.24 -23.44
N GLU A 938 3.73 -30.91 -23.42
CA GLU A 938 3.44 -31.91 -22.40
C GLU A 938 4.06 -33.27 -22.80
N ILE A 939 4.63 -33.97 -21.82
CA ILE A 939 5.29 -35.26 -22.01
C ILE A 939 4.59 -36.27 -21.12
N ASP A 940 3.87 -37.22 -21.71
CA ASP A 940 3.36 -38.37 -20.95
C ASP A 940 4.51 -39.35 -20.67
N PRO A 941 4.90 -39.54 -19.39
CA PRO A 941 5.98 -40.45 -19.02
C PRO A 941 5.61 -41.93 -19.23
N ASN A 942 4.35 -42.28 -19.49
CA ASN A 942 3.96 -43.63 -19.89
C ASN A 942 4.26 -43.91 -21.36
N GLN A 943 4.31 -42.87 -22.19
CA GLN A 943 4.51 -42.96 -23.63
C GLN A 943 5.96 -42.70 -24.05
N PHE A 944 6.65 -41.77 -23.37
CA PHE A 944 8.00 -41.35 -23.71
C PHE A 944 8.98 -41.49 -22.54
N ASP A 945 10.23 -41.78 -22.86
CA ASP A 945 11.34 -41.68 -21.92
C ASP A 945 11.80 -40.21 -21.86
N SER A 946 11.36 -39.49 -20.83
CA SER A 946 11.70 -38.08 -20.63
C SER A 946 13.20 -37.82 -20.50
N ASN A 947 14.00 -38.83 -20.12
CA ASN A 947 15.44 -38.68 -20.02
C ASN A 947 16.15 -38.68 -21.37
N SER A 948 15.51 -39.23 -22.39
CA SER A 948 16.04 -39.28 -23.75
C SER A 948 15.79 -38.00 -24.55
N LEU A 949 15.08 -37.01 -23.99
CA LEU A 949 14.77 -35.75 -24.65
C LEU A 949 16.05 -35.03 -25.13
N GLN A 950 16.10 -34.74 -26.43
CA GLN A 950 17.17 -33.98 -27.07
C GLN A 950 16.57 -32.83 -27.88
N LEU A 951 17.09 -31.62 -27.68
CA LEU A 951 16.76 -30.46 -28.49
C LEU A 951 17.78 -30.36 -29.62
N LEU A 952 17.30 -30.27 -30.87
CA LEU A 952 18.15 -30.33 -32.06
C LEU A 952 18.37 -28.95 -32.68
N SER A 953 17.30 -28.14 -32.74
CA SER A 953 17.35 -26.80 -33.32
C SER A 953 16.17 -25.94 -32.85
N THR A 954 16.38 -24.63 -32.80
CA THR A 954 15.34 -23.61 -32.62
C THR A 954 15.57 -22.51 -33.65
N SER A 955 14.50 -21.85 -34.11
CA SER A 955 14.61 -20.78 -35.10
C SER A 955 15.27 -19.50 -34.56
N HIS A 956 15.15 -19.26 -33.24
CA HIS A 956 15.70 -18.11 -32.54
C HIS A 956 16.39 -18.57 -31.25
N GLY A 957 17.15 -17.66 -30.63
CA GLY A 957 17.75 -17.92 -29.32
C GLY A 957 16.68 -18.26 -28.29
N ALA A 958 16.84 -19.38 -27.60
CA ALA A 958 15.85 -19.89 -26.67
C ALA A 958 16.50 -20.50 -25.42
N TYR A 959 15.76 -20.44 -24.32
CA TYR A 959 16.03 -21.24 -23.13
C TYR A 959 15.05 -22.39 -23.08
N ALA A 960 15.52 -23.56 -22.66
CA ALA A 960 14.65 -24.69 -22.39
C ALA A 960 14.77 -25.11 -20.92
N ARG A 961 13.65 -25.51 -20.34
CA ARG A 961 13.62 -26.12 -19.00
C ARG A 961 12.49 -27.13 -18.91
N MET A 962 12.67 -28.10 -18.01
CA MET A 962 11.68 -29.12 -17.72
C MET A 962 11.33 -29.07 -16.24
N SER A 963 10.03 -29.13 -15.93
CA SER A 963 9.52 -29.20 -14.56
C SER A 963 8.45 -30.28 -14.51
N GLY A 964 8.79 -31.42 -13.90
CA GLY A 964 7.95 -32.61 -13.94
C GLY A 964 7.78 -33.12 -15.38
N ASN A 965 6.53 -33.16 -15.87
CA ASN A 965 6.16 -33.67 -17.20
C ASN A 965 5.97 -32.57 -18.25
N LYS A 966 6.36 -31.33 -17.94
CA LYS A 966 6.19 -30.17 -18.82
C LYS A 966 7.55 -29.65 -19.27
N LEU A 967 7.73 -29.60 -20.59
CA LEU A 967 8.88 -28.99 -21.24
C LEU A 967 8.50 -27.60 -21.72
N GLU A 968 9.31 -26.60 -21.40
CA GLU A 968 9.08 -25.21 -21.80
C GLU A 968 10.25 -24.71 -22.64
N PHE A 969 9.94 -24.07 -23.76
CA PHE A 969 10.87 -23.30 -24.57
C PHE A 969 10.51 -21.83 -24.48
N ILE A 970 11.46 -21.00 -24.08
CA ILE A 970 11.26 -19.58 -23.79
C ILE A 970 12.12 -18.76 -24.76
N PHE A 971 11.46 -17.98 -25.59
CA PHE A 971 12.06 -17.02 -26.51
C PHE A 971 11.85 -15.61 -25.95
N GLU A 972 12.85 -15.10 -25.25
CA GLU A 972 12.80 -13.75 -24.67
C GLU A 972 13.21 -12.71 -25.70
N ASN A 973 12.50 -11.58 -25.73
CA ASN A 973 12.80 -10.45 -26.60
C ASN A 973 13.03 -10.87 -28.08
N ILE A 974 12.23 -11.83 -28.55
CA ILE A 974 12.32 -12.36 -29.91
C ILE A 974 11.90 -11.32 -30.96
N GLN A 975 11.06 -10.35 -30.58
CA GLN A 975 10.54 -9.30 -31.46
C GLN A 975 9.95 -9.89 -32.75
N LEU A 976 9.11 -10.91 -32.60
CA LEU A 976 8.54 -11.64 -33.72
C LEU A 976 7.44 -10.81 -34.36
N GLU A 977 7.73 -10.21 -35.52
CA GLU A 977 6.82 -9.36 -36.29
C GLU A 977 5.47 -10.04 -36.62
N SER A 978 4.45 -9.25 -36.97
CA SER A 978 3.16 -9.76 -37.45
C SER A 978 3.36 -10.61 -38.72
N GLY A 979 2.88 -11.85 -38.70
CA GLY A 979 3.13 -12.86 -39.74
C GLY A 979 4.53 -13.50 -39.67
N GLY A 980 5.34 -13.19 -38.65
CA GLY A 980 6.63 -13.84 -38.42
C GLY A 980 6.46 -15.27 -37.91
N HIS A 981 7.38 -16.16 -38.29
CA HIS A 981 7.34 -17.58 -37.96
C HIS A 981 8.50 -18.02 -37.07
N GLY A 982 8.24 -19.02 -36.22
CA GLY A 982 9.27 -19.72 -35.46
C GLY A 982 9.05 -21.24 -35.43
N ASN A 983 10.10 -21.97 -35.04
CA ASN A 983 10.05 -23.42 -34.95
C ASN A 983 10.99 -23.97 -33.88
N ILE A 984 10.64 -25.16 -33.38
CA ILE A 984 11.42 -25.97 -32.44
C ILE A 984 11.48 -27.39 -32.99
N LEU A 985 12.70 -27.93 -33.14
CA LEU A 985 12.93 -29.31 -33.53
C LEU A 985 13.52 -30.09 -32.36
N LEU A 986 12.78 -31.09 -31.88
CA LEU A 986 13.17 -31.95 -30.77
C LEU A 986 13.00 -33.42 -31.11
N LYS A 987 13.66 -34.30 -30.36
CA LYS A 987 13.46 -35.75 -30.45
C LYS A 987 13.43 -36.40 -29.08
N MET A 988 12.72 -37.52 -28.98
CA MET A 988 12.61 -38.30 -27.75
C MET A 988 12.30 -39.75 -28.06
N LYS A 989 12.85 -40.67 -27.26
CA LYS A 989 12.57 -42.11 -27.37
C LYS A 989 11.18 -42.42 -26.83
N THR A 990 10.49 -43.29 -27.54
CA THR A 990 9.25 -43.90 -27.08
C THR A 990 9.56 -44.96 -26.02
N ASN A 991 8.64 -45.19 -25.09
CA ASN A 991 8.86 -46.20 -24.06
C ASN A 991 8.82 -47.61 -24.65
N GLN A 992 9.76 -48.46 -24.22
CA GLN A 992 9.81 -49.88 -24.63
C GLN A 992 8.62 -50.71 -24.12
N THR A 993 7.80 -50.15 -23.24
CA THR A 993 6.59 -50.80 -22.71
C THR A 993 5.41 -50.78 -23.68
N LEU A 994 5.47 -49.96 -24.73
CA LEU A 994 4.44 -49.87 -25.76
C LEU A 994 4.34 -51.17 -26.57
N GLN A 995 3.17 -51.43 -27.13
CA GLN A 995 2.83 -52.62 -27.90
C GLN A 995 2.31 -52.25 -29.29
N VAL A 996 2.24 -53.25 -30.17
CA VAL A 996 1.62 -53.10 -31.50
C VAL A 996 0.15 -52.69 -31.32
N GLY A 997 -0.25 -51.60 -31.97
CA GLY A 997 -1.58 -51.00 -31.87
C GLY A 997 -1.69 -49.89 -30.83
N ASP A 998 -0.67 -49.68 -29.98
CA ASP A 998 -0.58 -48.49 -29.16
C ASP A 998 -0.22 -47.27 -30.03
N TYR A 999 -0.53 -46.08 -29.53
CA TYR A 999 -0.13 -44.82 -30.15
C TYR A 999 0.56 -43.93 -29.12
N VAL A 1000 1.31 -42.96 -29.61
CA VAL A 1000 1.86 -41.88 -28.78
C VAL A 1000 1.36 -40.54 -29.29
N GLU A 1001 1.13 -39.61 -28.37
CA GLU A 1001 0.56 -38.31 -28.66
C GLU A 1001 1.46 -37.19 -28.11
N LYS A 1002 1.49 -36.07 -28.83
CA LYS A 1002 2.07 -34.83 -28.33
C LYS A 1002 1.22 -33.64 -28.69
N LYS A 1003 1.19 -32.68 -27.77
CA LYS A 1003 0.54 -31.39 -27.95
C LYS A 1003 1.44 -30.28 -27.42
N ALA A 1004 1.36 -29.11 -28.04
CA ALA A 1004 2.03 -27.91 -27.59
C ALA A 1004 1.03 -26.77 -27.33
N ASN A 1005 1.37 -25.90 -26.38
CA ASN A 1005 0.66 -24.66 -26.08
C ASN A 1005 1.60 -23.49 -26.31
N ILE A 1006 1.24 -22.58 -27.21
CA ILE A 1006 2.08 -21.46 -27.63
C ILE A 1006 1.51 -20.17 -27.03
N TYR A 1007 2.32 -19.49 -26.21
CA TYR A 1007 1.98 -18.24 -25.55
C TYR A 1007 2.73 -17.12 -26.25
N PHE A 1008 2.00 -16.20 -26.87
CA PHE A 1008 2.57 -14.96 -27.40
C PHE A 1008 2.37 -13.86 -26.36
N ASP A 1009 3.48 -13.34 -25.85
CA ASP A 1009 3.55 -12.42 -24.73
C ASP A 1009 2.75 -12.97 -23.53
N TYR A 1010 1.77 -12.20 -23.08
CA TYR A 1010 0.94 -12.50 -21.92
C TYR A 1010 -0.48 -12.93 -22.29
N ASN A 1011 -0.71 -13.35 -23.55
CA ASN A 1011 -2.02 -13.79 -24.04
C ASN A 1011 -2.35 -15.25 -23.66
N PHE A 1012 -3.61 -15.64 -23.84
CA PHE A 1012 -4.01 -17.05 -23.77
C PHE A 1012 -3.22 -17.90 -24.77
N PRO A 1013 -2.89 -19.16 -24.40
CA PRO A 1013 -2.16 -20.03 -25.31
C PRO A 1013 -2.99 -20.36 -26.54
N ILE A 1014 -2.32 -20.37 -27.68
CA ILE A 1014 -2.79 -21.05 -28.87
C ILE A 1014 -2.41 -22.52 -28.71
N GLU A 1015 -3.41 -23.37 -28.54
CA GLU A 1015 -3.21 -24.81 -28.50
C GLU A 1015 -2.96 -25.31 -29.93
N THR A 1016 -1.91 -26.10 -30.11
CA THR A 1016 -1.66 -26.79 -31.38
C THR A 1016 -2.65 -27.95 -31.60
N ASN A 1017 -2.60 -28.56 -32.78
CA ASN A 1017 -3.12 -29.91 -32.99
C ASN A 1017 -2.45 -30.93 -32.05
N GLU A 1018 -3.04 -32.12 -31.99
CA GLU A 1018 -2.44 -33.29 -31.37
C GLU A 1018 -1.71 -34.11 -32.44
N ALA A 1019 -0.40 -34.27 -32.28
CA ALA A 1019 0.42 -35.12 -33.13
C ALA A 1019 0.36 -36.55 -32.61
N GLU A 1020 -0.45 -37.40 -33.26
CA GLU A 1020 -0.60 -38.81 -32.92
C GLU A 1020 0.22 -39.68 -33.87
N THR A 1021 0.92 -40.66 -33.32
CA THR A 1021 1.68 -41.66 -34.10
C THR A 1021 1.32 -43.06 -33.63
N LEU A 1022 0.72 -43.86 -34.51
CA LEU A 1022 0.30 -45.23 -34.26
C LEU A 1022 1.43 -46.23 -34.59
N PHE A 1023 1.72 -47.15 -33.66
CA PHE A 1023 2.64 -48.26 -33.88
C PHE A 1023 1.91 -49.46 -34.49
N GLU A 1024 1.69 -49.42 -35.79
CA GLU A 1024 1.10 -50.52 -36.52
C GLU A 1024 2.15 -51.18 -37.40
N ALA A 1025 2.14 -52.52 -37.44
CA ALA A 1025 2.86 -53.20 -38.50
C ALA A 1025 2.28 -52.66 -39.80
N LEU A 1026 3.04 -51.80 -40.50
CA LEU A 1026 2.70 -51.32 -41.83
C LEU A 1026 2.27 -52.57 -42.56
N SER A 1027 0.96 -52.68 -42.77
CA SER A 1027 0.45 -53.69 -43.65
C SER A 1027 1.15 -53.28 -44.92
N VAL A 1028 2.15 -54.06 -45.34
CA VAL A 1028 2.38 -54.17 -46.76
C VAL A 1028 0.97 -54.45 -47.23
N VAL A 1029 0.38 -53.45 -47.87
CA VAL A 1029 -0.73 -53.70 -48.75
C VAL A 1029 -0.07 -54.59 -49.80
N ASN A 1030 0.15 -55.86 -49.47
CA ASN A 1030 -0.21 -56.94 -50.35
C ASN A 1030 -1.67 -56.63 -50.53
N PRO A 1031 -2.00 -55.92 -51.62
CA PRO A 1031 -3.38 -55.64 -51.83
C PRO A 1031 -4.01 -57.02 -51.89
N ILE A 1032 -5.18 -57.14 -51.29
CA ILE A 1032 -6.03 -58.31 -51.43
C ILE A 1032 -6.27 -58.65 -52.94
N LEU A 1033 -5.78 -57.82 -53.88
CA LEU A 1033 -5.59 -58.09 -55.32
C LEU A 1033 -4.75 -59.32 -55.69
N ASP A 1034 -3.81 -59.82 -54.88
CA ASP A 1034 -2.95 -60.92 -55.33
C ASP A 1034 -3.76 -62.21 -55.65
N ASN A 1035 -4.89 -62.41 -54.95
CA ASN A 1035 -5.85 -63.49 -55.20
C ASN A 1035 -6.98 -63.14 -56.17
N LEU A 1036 -7.07 -61.89 -56.65
CA LEU A 1036 -8.14 -61.41 -57.52
C LEU A 1036 -7.70 -61.21 -58.97
N ILE A 1037 -6.38 -61.08 -59.23
CA ILE A 1037 -5.80 -61.01 -60.58
C ILE A 1037 -5.33 -62.41 -61.03
N PHE A 1038 -5.94 -62.93 -62.08
CA PHE A 1038 -5.63 -64.22 -62.69
C PHE A 1038 -4.88 -64.02 -64.01
N ILE A 1039 -3.71 -64.63 -64.12
CA ILE A 1039 -2.86 -64.62 -65.31
C ILE A 1039 -2.79 -66.04 -65.87
N TYR A 1040 -3.31 -66.27 -67.07
CA TYR A 1040 -3.35 -67.61 -67.65
C TYR A 1040 -3.37 -67.62 -69.19
N PRO A 1041 -2.82 -68.68 -69.83
CA PRO A 1041 -2.06 -69.77 -69.22
C PRO A 1041 -0.65 -69.31 -68.80
N ASN A 1042 -0.11 -69.92 -67.74
CA ASN A 1042 1.28 -69.78 -67.32
C ASN A 1042 1.78 -71.20 -66.95
N PRO A 1043 2.61 -71.85 -67.78
CA PRO A 1043 3.37 -71.31 -68.90
C PRO A 1043 2.52 -70.88 -70.12
N VAL A 1044 3.00 -69.88 -70.86
CA VAL A 1044 2.34 -69.27 -72.03
C VAL A 1044 3.09 -69.63 -73.33
N LYS A 1045 2.33 -69.89 -74.40
CA LYS A 1045 2.85 -69.85 -75.78
C LYS A 1045 2.78 -68.41 -76.26
N ASP A 1046 1.79 -68.00 -77.05
CA ASP A 1046 1.86 -66.69 -77.71
C ASP A 1046 1.08 -65.57 -77.01
N VAL A 1047 0.02 -65.87 -76.25
CA VAL A 1047 -0.83 -64.85 -75.61
C VAL A 1047 -1.18 -65.27 -74.19
N VAL A 1048 -0.99 -64.34 -73.24
CA VAL A 1048 -1.41 -64.48 -71.85
C VAL A 1048 -2.63 -63.60 -71.57
N ASN A 1049 -3.63 -64.16 -70.91
CA ASN A 1049 -4.85 -63.45 -70.50
C ASN A 1049 -4.74 -63.01 -69.05
N ILE A 1050 -5.28 -61.83 -68.75
CA ILE A 1050 -5.27 -61.19 -67.44
C ILE A 1050 -6.71 -60.82 -67.11
N THR A 1051 -7.24 -61.34 -66.00
CA THR A 1051 -8.62 -61.11 -65.55
C THR A 1051 -8.66 -60.73 -64.08
N ILE A 1052 -9.45 -59.72 -63.73
CA ILE A 1052 -9.66 -59.28 -62.33
C ILE A 1052 -11.07 -59.66 -61.86
N LYS A 1053 -11.19 -60.31 -60.69
CA LYS A 1053 -12.48 -60.78 -60.15
C LYS A 1053 -13.37 -59.74 -59.46
N ASP A 1054 -12.83 -58.61 -59.00
CA ASP A 1054 -13.55 -57.64 -58.16
C ASP A 1054 -14.00 -56.35 -58.90
N ASN A 1055 -14.05 -56.42 -60.24
CA ASN A 1055 -14.38 -55.30 -61.14
C ASN A 1055 -13.41 -54.10 -61.11
N SER A 1056 -12.21 -54.26 -60.54
CA SER A 1056 -11.16 -53.23 -60.64
C SER A 1056 -10.63 -53.08 -62.07
N THR A 1057 -10.28 -51.87 -62.48
CA THR A 1057 -9.79 -51.60 -63.83
C THR A 1057 -8.28 -51.75 -63.92
N ILE A 1058 -7.80 -52.57 -64.86
CA ILE A 1058 -6.37 -52.64 -65.20
C ILE A 1058 -6.00 -51.29 -65.83
N LYS A 1059 -4.97 -50.62 -65.29
CA LYS A 1059 -4.42 -49.36 -65.80
C LYS A 1059 -3.21 -49.62 -66.69
N THR A 1060 -2.27 -50.43 -66.21
CA THR A 1060 -1.09 -50.81 -67.01
C THR A 1060 -0.70 -52.27 -66.81
N ILE A 1061 -0.09 -52.83 -67.85
CA ILE A 1061 0.58 -54.14 -67.84
C ILE A 1061 2.00 -53.91 -68.32
N GLU A 1062 2.97 -54.32 -67.53
CA GLU A 1062 4.41 -54.13 -67.76
C GLU A 1062 5.10 -55.50 -67.74
N LEU A 1063 5.97 -55.76 -68.72
CA LEU A 1063 6.72 -57.01 -68.83
C LEU A 1063 8.21 -56.72 -68.63
N TYR A 1064 8.87 -57.47 -67.77
CA TYR A 1064 10.29 -57.35 -67.43
C TYR A 1064 11.05 -58.63 -67.73
N ASP A 1065 12.33 -58.52 -68.09
CA ASP A 1065 13.25 -59.66 -68.08
C ASP A 1065 13.76 -60.00 -66.67
N VAL A 1066 14.55 -61.08 -66.55
CA VAL A 1066 15.11 -61.54 -65.27
C VAL A 1066 16.17 -60.60 -64.67
N GLN A 1067 16.64 -59.59 -65.41
CA GLN A 1067 17.54 -58.54 -64.93
C GLN A 1067 16.76 -57.27 -64.51
N GLY A 1068 15.42 -57.30 -64.55
CA GLY A 1068 14.58 -56.16 -64.17
C GLY A 1068 14.44 -55.08 -65.24
N ARG A 1069 14.85 -55.33 -66.49
CA ARG A 1069 14.67 -54.37 -67.59
C ARG A 1069 13.26 -54.45 -68.14
N LEU A 1070 12.59 -53.31 -68.28
CA LEU A 1070 11.26 -53.20 -68.86
C LEU A 1070 11.31 -53.48 -70.38
N LEU A 1071 10.57 -54.50 -70.83
CA LEU A 1071 10.53 -54.96 -72.22
C LEU A 1071 9.30 -54.48 -72.99
N GLN A 1072 8.19 -54.26 -72.30
CA GLN A 1072 6.91 -53.89 -72.90
C GLN A 1072 5.97 -53.29 -71.85
N THR A 1073 5.24 -52.23 -72.23
CA THR A 1073 4.16 -51.65 -71.43
C THR A 1073 2.90 -51.56 -72.28
N LYS A 1074 1.75 -51.87 -71.69
CA LYS A 1074 0.43 -51.75 -72.31
C LYS A 1074 -0.51 -51.03 -71.35
N LEU A 1075 -1.02 -49.87 -71.78
CA LEU A 1075 -2.09 -49.16 -71.08
C LEU A 1075 -3.42 -49.85 -71.35
N VAL A 1076 -4.23 -49.98 -70.31
CA VAL A 1076 -5.54 -50.65 -70.33
C VAL A 1076 -6.52 -49.79 -69.54
N ASN A 1077 -7.82 -49.93 -69.80
CA ASN A 1077 -8.88 -49.36 -68.95
C ASN A 1077 -10.09 -50.31 -68.91
N SER A 1078 -9.84 -51.55 -68.51
CA SER A 1078 -10.78 -52.68 -68.57
C SER A 1078 -10.47 -53.67 -67.44
N VAL A 1079 -11.46 -54.46 -67.03
CA VAL A 1079 -11.32 -55.52 -66.02
C VAL A 1079 -10.60 -56.77 -66.54
N THR A 1080 -10.50 -56.90 -67.87
CA THR A 1080 -9.78 -57.98 -68.58
C THR A 1080 -8.89 -57.43 -69.68
N SER A 1081 -7.75 -58.08 -69.92
CA SER A 1081 -6.82 -57.76 -71.01
C SER A 1081 -6.01 -58.97 -71.43
N GLU A 1082 -5.34 -58.86 -72.57
CA GLU A 1082 -4.39 -59.86 -73.08
C GLU A 1082 -3.03 -59.21 -73.37
N LEU A 1083 -1.95 -59.98 -73.25
CA LEU A 1083 -0.60 -59.56 -73.63
C LEU A 1083 0.00 -60.58 -74.60
N ASN A 1084 0.43 -60.10 -75.77
CA ASN A 1084 1.03 -60.91 -76.82
C ASN A 1084 2.56 -61.00 -76.62
N LEU A 1085 3.06 -62.23 -76.63
CA LEU A 1085 4.46 -62.63 -76.39
C LEU A 1085 5.01 -63.48 -77.56
N ALA A 1086 4.38 -63.45 -78.75
CA ALA A 1086 4.83 -64.21 -79.91
C ALA A 1086 6.24 -63.83 -80.38
N GLU A 1087 6.62 -62.55 -80.22
CA GLU A 1087 7.93 -62.02 -80.62
C GLU A 1087 8.99 -62.10 -79.50
N ARG A 1088 8.65 -62.70 -78.35
CA ARG A 1088 9.57 -62.84 -77.20
C ARG A 1088 10.22 -64.22 -77.20
N ALA A 1089 11.50 -64.26 -76.86
CA ALA A 1089 12.25 -65.50 -76.75
C ALA A 1089 11.71 -66.39 -75.61
N ASN A 1090 11.95 -67.70 -75.70
CA ASN A 1090 11.52 -68.63 -74.66
C ASN A 1090 12.36 -68.37 -73.39
N GLY A 1091 11.70 -68.32 -72.23
CA GLY A 1091 12.36 -67.91 -71.00
C GLY A 1091 11.42 -67.45 -69.89
N MET A 1092 12.04 -66.99 -68.80
CA MET A 1092 11.34 -66.45 -67.64
C MET A 1092 11.21 -64.93 -67.77
N TYR A 1093 10.02 -64.43 -67.50
CA TYR A 1093 9.69 -63.01 -67.46
C TYR A 1093 8.96 -62.69 -66.15
N PHE A 1094 8.93 -61.42 -65.79
CA PHE A 1094 8.05 -60.92 -64.73
C PHE A 1094 7.02 -59.99 -65.35
N ILE A 1095 5.75 -60.22 -65.04
CA ILE A 1095 4.65 -59.34 -65.48
C ILE A 1095 4.14 -58.56 -64.27
N LYS A 1096 4.17 -57.23 -64.34
CA LYS A 1096 3.59 -56.33 -63.36
C LYS A 1096 2.30 -55.76 -63.90
N ILE A 1097 1.23 -55.86 -63.14
CA ILE A 1097 -0.11 -55.38 -63.50
C ILE A 1097 -0.49 -54.33 -62.48
N ASN A 1098 -0.70 -53.10 -62.93
CA ASN A 1098 -1.19 -52.01 -62.10
C ASN A 1098 -2.68 -51.79 -62.38
N THR A 1099 -3.48 -51.67 -61.33
CA THR A 1099 -4.92 -51.43 -61.35
C THR A 1099 -5.23 -50.12 -60.63
N ASP A 1100 -6.49 -49.68 -60.68
CA ASP A 1100 -6.98 -48.57 -59.86
C ASP A 1100 -6.96 -48.84 -58.35
N LYS A 1101 -6.69 -50.06 -57.90
CA LYS A 1101 -6.68 -50.45 -56.48
C LYS A 1101 -5.36 -51.05 -55.98
N GLY A 1102 -4.33 -51.14 -56.82
CA GLY A 1102 -3.02 -51.67 -56.42
C GLY A 1102 -2.24 -52.33 -57.56
N SER A 1103 -1.20 -53.10 -57.25
CA SER A 1103 -0.39 -53.79 -58.26
C SER A 1103 -0.04 -55.23 -57.88
N LYS A 1104 0.20 -56.08 -58.89
CA LYS A 1104 0.67 -57.47 -58.74
C LYS A 1104 1.84 -57.73 -59.67
N VAL A 1105 2.88 -58.39 -59.16
CA VAL A 1105 3.99 -58.92 -59.98
C VAL A 1105 3.93 -60.44 -59.97
N GLU A 1106 3.87 -61.08 -61.13
CA GLU A 1106 3.86 -62.53 -61.24
C GLU A 1106 4.97 -63.00 -62.18
N LYS A 1107 5.54 -64.16 -61.87
CA LYS A 1107 6.48 -64.85 -62.76
C LYS A 1107 5.71 -65.46 -63.92
N LEU A 1108 6.11 -65.15 -65.15
CA LEU A 1108 5.54 -65.71 -66.39
C LEU A 1108 6.58 -66.54 -67.13
N ILE A 1109 6.24 -67.77 -67.52
CA ILE A 1109 7.13 -68.66 -68.29
C ILE A 1109 6.65 -68.71 -69.74
N LYS A 1110 7.48 -68.26 -70.69
CA LYS A 1110 7.25 -68.41 -72.14
C LYS A 1110 7.92 -69.70 -72.63
N GLU A 1111 7.12 -70.62 -73.17
CA GLU A 1111 7.59 -71.92 -73.71
C GLU A 1111 8.01 -71.90 -75.18
#